data_AF-A0A068T363-F1
#
_entry.id   AF-A0A068T363-F1
#
_cell.length_a   1.000
_cell.length_b   1.000
_cell.length_c   1.000
_cell.angle_alpha   90.00
_cell.angle_beta   90.00
_cell.angle_gamma   90.00
#
_symmetry.space_group_name_H-M   'P 1'
#
loop_
_entity.id
_entity.type
_entity.pdbx_description
1 polymer ?
#
loop_
_entity_poly.entity_id
_entity_poly.type
_entity_poly.pdbx_seq_one_letter_code
_entity_poly.pdbx_strand_id
1 'polypeptide(L)'
;MIRRHFENLSSEEIEVRLRELALYSSTKIPEARRDPIFTPIFTAILGAGGLGLSGAALSIGVGLASAIATTALTIGLQMIMAPKPPKAEAAKIPLTQPIPYRIWGVGRTRLAGAYMLWETAGPNLYAVQAIAGHRIKSFNRFWLHDDEVFRSGDSAVYHPGGRYGQNVFIGLRLGLPVESPFGFYATGIWTPNHRGDGQAQLGMVASATRQKDQNSMFPYGPPSLSTEADLALCWDFRDPDQDPDDPETWEWTQNSAIICAWHLCFNEFGYRLDYHSALLPVIDLWKEEADICDENVPRASGGFEKRYQCNGHDTTENAPKSGLNAILASCDGHLVGRGDGARILTVGKFRESRCGVLTDEDITGRHIQYDVLFEDEVNRLVPKFTYPDTDYTTTDTDYFEDTDAQVEAGRILSEEANYQWVHQWRQARRLGKRDWLRLREKVKGSIDIRLSGINVAYSRWVRIEAPNQLPRLTGKIVENRRSVLALTRGGFTMDIVKSPDDIDVWVPEVDEGHAPPVPLAPTPAAIPTPVINLLQAQSNAGTVYIRVVIINPADASLTPVVRYRVADIGGGIPGAWVEQSYPDAVAVSGFINLNTGTVPVDTTLQVGVAFIGAGGGYSAFSPTEDIVSTADPTPPAVVTGVSVTPGSGTATFNWTAPNSANYAGAKIYWNTVNTFGTAAYIGPPKYGAPSSVNSIAKALTAGVRYGWVVPINGSGVEGTPTATGSFTVT
;
A
#
# COMPACT_ATOMS: atom_id res chain seq x y z
N MET A 1 0.84 17.07 65.75
CA MET A 1 0.36 16.58 67.07
C MET A 1 0.71 15.11 67.35
N ILE A 2 0.74 14.21 66.35
CA ILE A 2 0.93 12.75 66.55
C ILE A 2 2.35 12.34 67.01
N ARG A 3 3.38 13.11 66.62
CA ARG A 3 4.80 12.77 66.90
C ARG A 3 5.16 12.73 68.40
N ARG A 4 4.39 13.41 69.26
CA ARG A 4 4.71 13.52 70.70
C ARG A 4 4.12 12.41 71.58
N HIS A 5 3.34 11.47 71.04
CA HIS A 5 2.57 10.51 71.85
C HIS A 5 2.96 9.04 71.68
N PHE A 6 3.77 8.67 70.68
CA PHE A 6 4.01 7.25 70.35
C PHE A 6 5.49 6.83 70.30
N GLU A 7 6.46 7.76 70.29
CA GLU A 7 7.88 7.42 70.10
C GLU A 7 8.55 6.76 71.33
N ASN A 8 7.95 6.88 72.53
CA ASN A 8 8.52 6.37 73.79
C ASN A 8 7.64 5.34 74.52
N LEU A 9 6.58 4.84 73.88
CA LEU A 9 5.65 3.90 74.49
C LEU A 9 6.01 2.45 74.13
N SER A 10 5.74 1.54 75.06
CA SER A 10 5.84 0.11 74.80
C SER A 10 4.80 -0.32 73.74
N SER A 11 5.08 -1.38 72.99
CA SER A 11 4.15 -1.90 71.98
C SER A 11 2.75 -2.19 72.55
N GLU A 12 2.67 -2.63 73.81
CA GLU A 12 1.42 -2.88 74.51
C GLU A 12 0.64 -1.59 74.80
N GLU A 13 1.31 -0.52 75.23
CA GLU A 13 0.65 0.78 75.46
C GLU A 13 0.19 1.44 74.16
N ILE A 14 0.94 1.25 73.07
CA ILE A 14 0.52 1.69 71.73
C ILE A 14 -0.75 0.96 71.32
N GLU A 15 -0.84 -0.35 71.57
CA GLU A 15 -2.02 -1.16 71.26
C GLU A 15 -3.25 -0.74 72.07
N VAL A 16 -3.09 -0.46 73.37
CA VAL A 16 -4.17 0.04 74.22
C VAL A 16 -4.67 1.40 73.74
N ARG A 17 -3.77 2.34 73.42
CA ARG A 17 -4.12 3.67 72.91
C ARG A 17 -4.82 3.60 71.55
N LEU A 18 -4.40 2.68 70.67
CA LEU A 18 -5.07 2.43 69.39
C LEU A 18 -6.48 1.88 69.59
N ARG A 19 -6.69 0.97 70.56
CA ARG A 19 -8.02 0.47 70.91
C ARG A 19 -8.92 1.55 71.51
N GLU A 20 -8.36 2.43 72.34
CA GLU A 20 -9.06 3.57 72.92
C GLU A 20 -9.48 4.59 71.85
N LEU A 21 -8.57 4.90 70.90
CA LEU A 21 -8.88 5.72 69.72
C LEU A 21 -9.94 5.08 68.82
N ALA A 22 -9.92 3.75 68.67
CA ALA A 22 -10.92 3.01 67.92
C ALA A 22 -12.31 3.05 68.59
N LEU A 23 -12.37 3.12 69.93
CA LEU A 23 -13.61 3.24 70.71
C LEU A 23 -14.30 4.61 70.55
N TYR A 24 -13.54 5.68 70.31
CA TYR A 24 -14.05 7.04 70.08
C TYR A 24 -14.17 7.42 68.60
N SER A 25 -13.79 6.52 67.69
CA SER A 25 -13.90 6.68 66.24
C SER A 25 -15.20 6.04 65.72
N SER A 26 -15.95 6.74 64.86
CA SER A 26 -17.15 6.19 64.20
C SER A 26 -16.85 5.07 63.18
N THR A 27 -15.58 4.80 62.89
CA THR A 27 -15.14 3.63 62.12
C THR A 27 -14.76 2.47 63.03
N LYS A 28 -15.57 1.41 63.06
CA LYS A 28 -15.21 0.11 63.64
C LYS A 28 -14.05 -0.50 62.84
N ILE A 29 -12.89 -0.66 63.47
CA ILE A 29 -11.92 -1.68 63.05
C ILE A 29 -12.53 -3.03 63.48
N PRO A 30 -12.69 -4.05 62.61
CA PRO A 30 -13.37 -5.26 63.02
C PRO A 30 -12.51 -6.02 64.04
N GLU A 31 -13.06 -6.25 65.23
CA GLU A 31 -12.64 -7.39 66.05
C GLU A 31 -12.81 -8.65 65.20
N ALA A 32 -11.77 -9.49 65.15
CA ALA A 32 -11.80 -10.77 64.45
C ALA A 32 -12.82 -11.72 65.10
N ARG A 33 -14.10 -11.57 64.74
CA ARG A 33 -15.16 -12.52 65.07
C ARG A 33 -15.15 -13.60 64.00
N ARG A 34 -14.74 -14.81 64.39
CA ARG A 34 -14.91 -16.02 63.57
C ARG A 34 -16.41 -16.28 63.45
N ASP A 35 -16.97 -15.93 62.29
CA ASP A 35 -18.38 -16.16 61.96
C ASP A 35 -18.59 -17.61 61.48
N PRO A 36 -19.48 -18.40 62.10
CA PRO A 36 -19.76 -19.78 61.71
C PRO A 36 -20.54 -19.94 60.38
N ILE A 37 -21.02 -18.85 59.77
CA ILE A 37 -21.84 -18.91 58.55
C ILE A 37 -21.02 -18.70 57.26
N PHE A 38 -19.95 -17.90 57.29
CA PHE A 38 -19.16 -17.56 56.09
C PHE A 38 -18.06 -18.57 55.71
N THR A 39 -17.63 -19.40 56.66
CA THR A 39 -16.60 -20.42 56.43
C THR A 39 -17.06 -21.57 55.52
N PRO A 40 -18.28 -22.14 55.63
CA PRO A 40 -18.69 -23.27 54.77
C PRO A 40 -18.96 -22.88 53.30
N ILE A 41 -19.35 -21.64 52.99
CA ILE A 41 -19.56 -21.20 51.59
C ILE A 41 -18.23 -21.18 50.81
N PHE A 42 -17.13 -20.76 51.44
CA PHE A 42 -15.80 -20.84 50.84
C PHE A 42 -15.22 -22.25 50.82
N THR A 43 -15.64 -23.13 51.74
CA THR A 43 -15.19 -24.54 51.72
C THR A 43 -15.92 -25.37 50.65
N ALA A 44 -17.14 -25.00 50.26
CA ALA A 44 -17.88 -25.65 49.17
C ALA A 44 -17.40 -25.22 47.76
N ILE A 45 -16.83 -24.03 47.61
CA ILE A 45 -16.25 -23.54 46.34
C ILE A 45 -14.80 -24.03 46.14
N LEU A 46 -14.12 -24.47 47.21
CA LEU A 46 -12.72 -24.95 47.18
C LEU A 46 -12.56 -26.45 47.52
N GLY A 47 -13.65 -27.16 47.82
CA GLY A 47 -13.64 -28.57 48.21
C GLY A 47 -14.23 -29.49 47.15
N ALA A 48 -13.34 -30.26 46.49
CA ALA A 48 -13.62 -31.37 45.55
C ALA A 48 -13.91 -30.99 44.09
N GLY A 49 -12.83 -30.75 43.33
CA GLY A 49 -12.82 -30.70 41.86
C GLY A 49 -11.73 -29.77 41.35
N GLY A 50 -10.66 -30.32 40.77
CA GLY A 50 -9.41 -29.62 40.47
C GLY A 50 -9.56 -28.27 39.74
N LEU A 51 -9.01 -27.22 40.35
CA LEU A 51 -8.82 -25.90 39.79
C LEU A 51 -7.66 -25.90 38.78
N GLY A 52 -8.00 -25.78 37.49
CA GLY A 52 -7.11 -25.23 36.48
C GLY A 52 -6.88 -23.75 36.76
N LEU A 53 -5.68 -23.41 37.21
CA LEU A 53 -5.21 -22.05 37.43
C LEU A 53 -5.16 -21.29 36.10
N SER A 54 -6.07 -20.33 35.90
CA SER A 54 -5.88 -19.25 34.94
C SER A 54 -5.92 -17.90 35.69
N GLY A 55 -4.91 -17.06 35.40
CA GLY A 55 -4.45 -15.96 36.24
C GLY A 55 -5.49 -14.90 36.63
N ALA A 56 -5.81 -14.86 37.93
CA ALA A 56 -6.04 -13.63 38.68
C ALA A 56 -5.95 -13.95 40.18
N ALA A 57 -5.20 -13.13 40.93
CA ALA A 57 -5.07 -13.10 42.40
C ALA A 57 -3.82 -13.78 43.02
N LEU A 58 -2.66 -13.16 42.82
CA LEU A 58 -1.62 -13.08 43.85
C LEU A 58 -1.11 -11.63 43.90
N SER A 59 -1.79 -10.79 44.69
CA SER A 59 -1.34 -9.43 45.02
C SER A 59 -0.42 -9.47 46.24
N ILE A 60 0.86 -9.75 46.02
CA ILE A 60 1.92 -9.34 46.95
C ILE A 60 2.37 -7.95 46.49
N GLY A 61 2.29 -6.99 47.40
CA GLY A 61 2.73 -5.62 47.16
C GLY A 61 4.21 -5.58 46.81
N VAL A 62 4.49 -5.24 45.55
CA VAL A 62 5.77 -4.66 45.12
C VAL A 62 5.39 -3.36 44.42
N GLY A 63 5.66 -2.25 45.10
CA GLY A 63 5.56 -0.91 44.53
C GLY A 63 6.67 -0.67 43.53
N LEU A 64 6.31 0.06 42.46
CA LEU A 64 7.19 0.75 41.52
C LEU A 64 8.18 -0.14 40.75
N ALA A 65 7.71 -0.65 39.61
CA ALA A 65 8.56 -0.83 38.45
C ALA A 65 8.27 0.33 37.50
N SER A 66 9.28 1.18 37.31
CA SER A 66 9.35 2.23 36.31
C SER A 66 9.13 1.65 34.92
N ALA A 67 7.96 1.97 34.35
CA ALA A 67 7.73 2.04 32.92
C ALA A 67 6.42 2.80 32.67
N ILE A 68 6.43 4.10 33.00
CA ILE A 68 5.38 5.01 32.55
C ILE A 68 5.97 5.70 31.34
N ALA A 69 5.69 5.13 30.18
CA ALA A 69 4.87 5.83 29.23
C ALA A 69 4.54 4.92 28.03
N THR A 70 3.24 4.76 27.82
CA THR A 70 2.60 4.18 26.64
C THR A 70 1.13 4.51 26.82
N THR A 71 0.77 5.67 26.30
CA THR A 71 -0.59 6.16 26.01
C THR A 71 -1.59 6.19 27.17
N ALA A 72 -2.55 7.09 27.05
CA ALA A 72 -3.62 7.33 28.00
C ALA A 72 -4.64 6.17 28.13
N LEU A 73 -4.16 4.94 28.34
CA LEU A 73 -4.94 3.72 28.49
C LEU A 73 -4.97 3.28 29.96
N THR A 74 -6.16 3.17 30.53
CA THR A 74 -6.35 2.68 31.90
C THR A 74 -6.40 1.17 32.02
N ILE A 75 -5.82 0.45 31.06
CA ILE A 75 -5.65 -1.01 31.14
C ILE A 75 -4.22 -1.41 31.55
N GLY A 76 -3.72 -0.78 32.62
CA GLY A 76 -2.60 -1.22 33.44
C GLY A 76 -1.22 -1.18 32.76
N LEU A 77 -0.18 -1.18 33.59
CA LEU A 77 1.27 -1.33 33.31
C LEU A 77 1.68 -2.52 32.39
N GLN A 78 0.74 -3.20 31.74
CA GLN A 78 0.94 -4.35 30.88
C GLN A 78 1.16 -3.97 29.40
N MET A 79 1.05 -2.69 29.00
CA MET A 79 1.17 -2.29 27.58
C MET A 79 2.55 -2.53 26.97
N ILE A 80 3.59 -2.70 27.78
CA ILE A 80 4.94 -3.04 27.28
C ILE A 80 5.04 -4.51 26.87
N MET A 81 4.21 -5.39 27.45
CA MET A 81 4.21 -6.84 27.19
C MET A 81 2.93 -7.32 26.48
N ALA A 82 1.95 -6.44 26.24
CA ALA A 82 0.73 -6.78 25.54
C ALA A 82 0.99 -6.91 24.03
N PRO A 83 0.43 -7.92 23.35
CA PRO A 83 0.47 -7.99 21.91
C PRO A 83 -0.12 -6.70 21.32
N LYS A 84 0.58 -6.15 20.32
CA LYS A 84 0.16 -4.95 19.58
C LYS A 84 -0.52 -5.40 18.29
N PRO A 85 -1.52 -4.66 17.81
CA PRO A 85 -2.08 -4.91 16.48
C PRO A 85 -0.96 -4.91 15.42
N PRO A 86 -1.10 -5.68 14.34
CA PRO A 86 -0.16 -5.68 13.23
C PRO A 86 0.05 -4.28 12.67
N LYS A 87 1.26 -3.97 12.22
CA LYS A 87 1.57 -2.72 11.51
C LYS A 87 0.79 -2.60 10.20
N ALA A 88 0.37 -1.40 9.83
CA ALA A 88 -0.41 -1.15 8.61
C ALA A 88 0.32 -1.62 7.34
N GLU A 89 1.64 -1.51 7.29
CA GLU A 89 2.49 -1.94 6.17
C GLU A 89 2.48 -3.44 5.96
N ALA A 90 2.45 -4.22 7.04
CA ALA A 90 2.40 -5.67 6.96
C ALA A 90 1.08 -6.14 6.31
N ALA A 91 0.00 -5.36 6.51
CA ALA A 91 -1.33 -5.71 6.03
C ALA A 91 -1.53 -5.50 4.53
N LYS A 92 -0.63 -4.78 3.85
CA LYS A 92 -0.67 -4.55 2.40
C LYS A 92 -0.18 -5.74 1.59
N ILE A 93 0.47 -6.70 2.25
CA ILE A 93 1.04 -7.88 1.62
C ILE A 93 0.13 -9.08 1.89
N PRO A 94 -0.33 -9.79 0.85
CA PRO A 94 -1.13 -10.99 1.02
C PRO A 94 -0.39 -12.07 1.83
N LEU A 95 -1.07 -12.67 2.80
CA LEU A 95 -0.52 -13.77 3.59
C LEU A 95 -0.66 -15.11 2.83
N THR A 96 0.42 -15.89 2.79
CA THR A 96 0.51 -17.23 2.14
C THR A 96 0.58 -18.37 3.15
N GLN A 97 0.22 -18.12 4.41
CA GLN A 97 0.30 -19.12 5.47
C GLN A 97 -0.75 -20.23 5.26
N PRO A 98 -0.43 -21.52 5.53
CA PRO A 98 -1.39 -22.61 5.38
C PRO A 98 -2.64 -22.47 6.27
N ILE A 99 -2.49 -21.87 7.45
CA ILE A 99 -3.56 -21.61 8.41
C ILE A 99 -3.41 -20.16 8.89
N PRO A 100 -3.94 -19.18 8.15
CA PRO A 100 -3.87 -17.78 8.55
C PRO A 100 -4.87 -17.50 9.68
N TYR A 101 -4.51 -16.59 10.57
CA TYR A 101 -5.46 -16.04 11.54
C TYR A 101 -6.53 -15.22 10.82
N ARG A 102 -7.76 -15.22 11.35
CA ARG A 102 -8.82 -14.37 10.81
C ARG A 102 -8.48 -12.91 11.11
N ILE A 103 -8.71 -12.05 10.13
CA ILE A 103 -8.51 -10.60 10.25
C ILE A 103 -9.85 -9.96 10.54
N TRP A 104 -9.89 -8.94 11.38
CA TRP A 104 -11.06 -8.09 11.57
C TRP A 104 -10.61 -6.63 11.63
N GLY A 105 -11.52 -5.70 11.36
CA GLY A 105 -11.17 -4.29 11.49
C GLY A 105 -12.35 -3.33 11.36
N VAL A 106 -12.06 -2.06 11.56
CA VAL A 106 -13.02 -0.97 11.76
C VAL A 106 -12.55 0.29 11.04
N GLY A 107 -13.49 1.17 10.71
CA GLY A 107 -13.20 2.37 9.91
C GLY A 107 -12.71 2.00 8.50
N ARG A 108 -11.70 2.74 8.00
CA ARG A 108 -11.14 2.59 6.66
C ARG A 108 -9.66 2.25 6.70
N THR A 109 -9.25 1.12 6.11
CA THR A 109 -7.82 0.72 6.05
C THR A 109 -7.50 -0.02 4.75
N ARG A 110 -6.21 0.00 4.37
CA ARG A 110 -5.68 -0.85 3.28
C ARG A 110 -5.30 -2.23 3.82
N LEU A 111 -5.77 -3.28 3.16
CA LEU A 111 -5.58 -4.69 3.50
C LEU A 111 -5.40 -5.55 2.24
N ALA A 112 -4.62 -6.62 2.34
CA ALA A 112 -4.47 -7.65 1.31
C ALA A 112 -5.05 -9.01 1.73
N GLY A 113 -5.23 -9.21 3.05
CA GLY A 113 -5.80 -10.44 3.58
C GLY A 113 -4.90 -11.66 3.41
N ALA A 114 -5.50 -12.85 3.52
CA ALA A 114 -4.81 -14.12 3.35
C ALA A 114 -5.36 -14.90 2.15
N TYR A 115 -4.49 -15.58 1.38
CA TYR A 115 -4.93 -16.40 0.26
C TYR A 115 -5.69 -17.65 0.74
N MET A 116 -6.92 -17.80 0.27
CA MET A 116 -7.71 -19.03 0.34
C MET A 116 -7.57 -19.88 -0.92
N LEU A 117 -7.21 -19.24 -2.04
CA LEU A 117 -6.92 -19.88 -3.32
C LEU A 117 -5.73 -19.18 -3.96
N TRP A 118 -4.82 -19.96 -4.53
CA TRP A 118 -3.74 -19.48 -5.37
C TRP A 118 -3.35 -20.58 -6.37
N GLU A 119 -4.08 -20.67 -7.48
CA GLU A 119 -3.95 -21.78 -8.43
C GLU A 119 -4.07 -21.33 -9.88
N THR A 120 -3.40 -22.05 -10.78
CA THR A 120 -3.45 -21.77 -12.22
C THR A 120 -4.34 -22.78 -12.93
N ALA A 121 -5.26 -22.29 -13.78
CA ALA A 121 -6.03 -23.11 -14.70
C ALA A 121 -5.98 -22.52 -16.11
N GLY A 122 -5.38 -23.25 -17.05
CA GLY A 122 -5.15 -22.77 -18.41
C GLY A 122 -4.21 -21.56 -18.41
N PRO A 123 -4.56 -20.45 -19.09
CA PRO A 123 -3.72 -19.25 -19.13
C PRO A 123 -3.90 -18.33 -17.91
N ASN A 124 -4.80 -18.65 -16.98
CA ASN A 124 -5.21 -17.74 -15.93
C ASN A 124 -4.75 -18.21 -14.54
N LEU A 125 -4.16 -17.30 -13.77
CA LEU A 125 -4.00 -17.42 -12.34
C LEU A 125 -5.29 -16.98 -11.65
N TYR A 126 -5.84 -17.83 -10.79
CA TYR A 126 -7.00 -17.53 -9.95
C TYR A 126 -6.53 -17.43 -8.50
N ALA A 127 -6.83 -16.30 -7.87
CA ALA A 127 -6.56 -16.08 -6.47
C ALA A 127 -7.83 -15.63 -5.75
N VAL A 128 -8.00 -16.06 -4.51
CA VAL A 128 -9.06 -15.58 -3.62
C VAL A 128 -8.43 -15.24 -2.28
N GLN A 129 -8.70 -14.05 -1.77
CA GLN A 129 -8.15 -13.53 -0.50
C GLN A 129 -9.28 -13.28 0.49
N ALA A 130 -9.10 -13.71 1.74
CA ALA A 130 -9.95 -13.36 2.87
C ALA A 130 -9.48 -12.04 3.49
N ILE A 131 -10.28 -10.99 3.39
CA ILE A 131 -9.93 -9.64 3.83
C ILE A 131 -10.34 -9.40 5.28
N ALA A 132 -11.57 -9.75 5.63
CA ALA A 132 -12.10 -9.62 6.98
C ALA A 132 -13.06 -10.78 7.30
N GLY A 133 -13.03 -11.27 8.53
CA GLY A 133 -13.89 -12.32 9.05
C GLY A 133 -15.28 -11.85 9.46
N HIS A 134 -15.73 -10.72 8.93
CA HIS A 134 -17.06 -10.15 9.14
C HIS A 134 -17.47 -9.38 7.89
N ARG A 135 -18.76 -9.00 7.83
CA ARG A 135 -19.27 -8.12 6.79
C ARG A 135 -18.58 -6.75 6.82
N ILE A 136 -18.28 -6.22 5.64
CA ILE A 136 -17.75 -4.88 5.44
C ILE A 136 -18.73 -4.01 4.66
N LYS A 137 -18.56 -2.68 4.70
CA LYS A 137 -19.37 -1.74 3.95
C LYS A 137 -19.06 -1.74 2.46
N SER A 138 -17.78 -1.57 2.10
CA SER A 138 -17.36 -1.45 0.70
C SER A 138 -15.86 -1.62 0.50
N PHE A 139 -15.49 -1.95 -0.74
CA PHE A 139 -14.13 -1.82 -1.25
C PHE A 139 -14.03 -0.56 -2.11
N ASN A 140 -12.99 0.25 -1.88
CA ASN A 140 -12.91 1.62 -2.40
C ASN A 140 -11.82 1.75 -3.47
N ARG A 141 -10.57 1.37 -3.14
CA ARG A 141 -9.39 1.49 -4.01
C ARG A 141 -8.62 0.17 -4.05
N PHE A 142 -7.84 -0.04 -5.11
CA PHE A 142 -7.12 -1.29 -5.36
C PHE A 142 -5.69 -1.01 -5.80
N TRP A 143 -4.78 -1.87 -5.37
CA TRP A 143 -3.38 -1.83 -5.79
C TRP A 143 -2.92 -3.22 -6.21
N LEU A 144 -2.11 -3.27 -7.26
CA LEU A 144 -1.33 -4.44 -7.62
C LEU A 144 0.13 -4.14 -7.26
N HIS A 145 0.64 -4.78 -6.22
CA HIS A 145 1.85 -4.35 -5.51
C HIS A 145 1.67 -2.91 -5.00
N ASP A 146 2.44 -1.96 -5.52
CA ASP A 146 2.39 -0.54 -5.19
C ASP A 146 1.70 0.31 -6.27
N ASP A 147 1.29 -0.29 -7.39
CA ASP A 147 0.60 0.42 -8.46
C ASP A 147 -0.90 0.50 -8.17
N GLU A 148 -1.44 1.70 -8.00
CA GLU A 148 -2.89 1.91 -7.88
C GLU A 148 -3.59 1.61 -9.21
N VAL A 149 -4.59 0.73 -9.17
CA VAL A 149 -5.36 0.32 -10.34
C VAL A 149 -6.84 0.69 -10.18
N PHE A 150 -7.47 0.97 -11.31
CA PHE A 150 -8.86 1.40 -11.37
C PHE A 150 -9.71 0.34 -12.04
N ARG A 151 -10.91 0.11 -11.50
CA ARG A 151 -11.87 -0.83 -12.09
C ARG A 151 -12.56 -0.19 -13.29
N SER A 152 -12.62 -0.93 -14.39
CA SER A 152 -13.39 -0.62 -15.59
C SER A 152 -14.55 -1.62 -15.69
N GLY A 153 -15.78 -1.12 -15.56
CA GLY A 153 -16.96 -1.97 -15.46
C GLY A 153 -16.96 -2.84 -14.19
N ASP A 154 -17.51 -4.06 -14.31
CA ASP A 154 -17.79 -4.92 -13.15
C ASP A 154 -16.59 -5.70 -12.60
N SER A 155 -15.46 -5.78 -13.31
CA SER A 155 -14.33 -6.59 -12.81
C SER A 155 -12.97 -6.27 -13.40
N ALA A 156 -12.86 -5.92 -14.68
CA ALA A 156 -11.57 -5.62 -15.29
C ALA A 156 -10.89 -4.43 -14.59
N VAL A 157 -9.57 -4.46 -14.45
CA VAL A 157 -8.80 -3.32 -13.95
C VAL A 157 -7.83 -2.79 -15.00
N TYR A 158 -7.50 -1.50 -14.88
CA TYR A 158 -6.49 -0.84 -15.68
C TYR A 158 -5.60 0.06 -14.81
N HIS A 159 -4.36 0.23 -15.24
CA HIS A 159 -3.44 1.22 -14.68
C HIS A 159 -3.32 2.41 -15.66
N PRO A 160 -3.28 3.68 -15.20
CA PRO A 160 -3.18 4.85 -16.09
C PRO A 160 -1.95 4.83 -17.02
N GLY A 161 -0.85 4.24 -16.55
CA GLY A 161 0.37 4.04 -17.33
C GLY A 161 0.32 2.86 -18.33
N GLY A 162 -0.84 2.23 -18.54
CA GLY A 162 -1.03 1.10 -19.47
C GLY A 162 -0.50 -0.26 -18.97
N ARG A 163 0.19 -0.28 -17.83
CA ARG A 163 0.64 -1.51 -17.14
C ARG A 163 -0.56 -2.41 -16.83
N TYR A 164 -0.36 -3.74 -16.86
CA TYR A 164 -1.39 -4.79 -16.72
C TYR A 164 -2.44 -4.89 -17.84
N GLY A 165 -2.56 -3.91 -18.74
CA GLY A 165 -3.53 -3.94 -19.84
C GLY A 165 -4.96 -4.19 -19.37
N GLN A 166 -5.67 -5.14 -20.01
CA GLN A 166 -6.96 -5.69 -19.56
C GLN A 166 -6.82 -7.15 -19.09
N ASN A 167 -5.66 -7.49 -18.52
CA ASN A 167 -5.33 -8.86 -18.18
C ASN A 167 -5.61 -9.22 -16.72
N VAL A 168 -6.02 -8.25 -15.90
CA VAL A 168 -6.35 -8.47 -14.50
C VAL A 168 -7.82 -8.13 -14.25
N PHE A 169 -8.51 -9.00 -13.53
CA PHE A 169 -9.89 -8.85 -13.13
C PHE A 169 -10.01 -9.01 -11.62
N ILE A 170 -10.77 -8.13 -10.97
CA ILE A 170 -11.05 -8.14 -9.54
C ILE A 170 -12.55 -8.32 -9.30
N GLY A 171 -12.91 -9.38 -8.57
CA GLY A 171 -14.24 -9.61 -8.03
C GLY A 171 -14.30 -9.28 -6.54
N LEU A 172 -15.46 -8.84 -6.05
CA LEU A 172 -15.66 -8.40 -4.67
C LEU A 172 -16.76 -9.20 -3.98
N ARG A 173 -16.57 -9.52 -2.70
CA ARG A 173 -17.58 -10.08 -1.79
C ARG A 173 -17.53 -9.35 -0.46
N LEU A 174 -18.67 -8.84 0.00
CA LEU A 174 -18.72 -7.97 1.18
C LEU A 174 -18.79 -8.76 2.49
N GLY A 175 -18.96 -10.08 2.44
CA GLY A 175 -19.08 -10.94 3.61
C GLY A 175 -20.53 -11.06 4.09
N LEU A 176 -21.46 -11.26 3.16
CA LEU A 176 -22.86 -11.52 3.49
C LEU A 176 -23.00 -12.82 4.31
N PRO A 177 -24.02 -12.94 5.19
CA PRO A 177 -24.26 -14.16 5.96
C PRO A 177 -24.36 -15.42 5.11
N VAL A 178 -24.92 -15.31 3.90
CA VAL A 178 -24.82 -16.30 2.84
C VAL A 178 -24.24 -15.58 1.62
N GLU A 179 -22.99 -15.87 1.30
CA GLU A 179 -22.25 -15.15 0.27
C GLU A 179 -22.38 -15.85 -1.08
N SER A 180 -22.21 -15.12 -2.18
CA SER A 180 -22.17 -15.73 -3.51
C SER A 180 -20.77 -16.25 -3.84
N PRO A 181 -20.59 -17.45 -4.41
CA PRO A 181 -19.27 -17.89 -4.83
C PRO A 181 -18.76 -17.01 -5.98
N PHE A 182 -17.44 -16.91 -6.13
CA PHE A 182 -16.87 -16.31 -7.33
C PHE A 182 -17.19 -17.14 -8.57
N GLY A 183 -17.32 -16.48 -9.72
CA GLY A 183 -17.65 -17.09 -11.02
C GLY A 183 -16.66 -18.13 -11.56
N PHE A 184 -15.61 -18.45 -10.80
CA PHE A 184 -14.49 -19.31 -11.18
C PHE A 184 -14.84 -20.81 -11.17
N TYR A 185 -16.08 -21.18 -10.84
CA TYR A 185 -16.54 -22.57 -10.74
C TYR A 185 -16.43 -23.38 -12.02
N ALA A 186 -16.41 -22.73 -13.19
CA ALA A 186 -16.21 -23.41 -14.47
C ALA A 186 -14.83 -24.10 -14.57
N THR A 187 -13.87 -23.75 -13.72
CA THR A 187 -12.53 -24.36 -13.69
C THR A 187 -12.45 -25.66 -12.89
N GLY A 188 -13.46 -25.95 -12.05
CA GLY A 188 -13.44 -27.08 -11.09
C GLY A 188 -12.60 -26.84 -9.83
N ILE A 189 -11.72 -25.83 -9.81
CA ILE A 189 -10.86 -25.50 -8.66
C ILE A 189 -11.65 -24.78 -7.55
N TRP A 190 -12.63 -23.95 -7.92
CA TRP A 190 -13.45 -23.19 -6.98
C TRP A 190 -14.93 -23.57 -7.11
N THR A 191 -15.37 -24.61 -6.41
CA THR A 191 -16.78 -25.04 -6.44
C THR A 191 -17.77 -24.01 -5.86
N PRO A 192 -19.08 -24.11 -6.18
CA PRO A 192 -20.13 -23.27 -5.58
C PRO A 192 -20.24 -23.35 -4.04
N ASN A 193 -19.63 -24.36 -3.40
CA ASN A 193 -19.59 -24.49 -1.95
C ASN A 193 -18.51 -23.61 -1.31
N HIS A 194 -17.55 -23.10 -2.07
CA HIS A 194 -16.53 -22.16 -1.60
C HIS A 194 -17.08 -20.72 -1.61
N ARG A 195 -18.07 -20.46 -0.77
CA ARG A 195 -18.76 -19.15 -0.70
C ARG A 195 -18.05 -18.16 0.21
N GLY A 196 -17.45 -18.63 1.30
CA GLY A 196 -16.88 -17.77 2.34
C GLY A 196 -17.93 -16.96 3.08
N ASP A 197 -19.04 -17.60 3.44
CA ASP A 197 -20.13 -16.99 4.20
C ASP A 197 -19.63 -16.20 5.42
N GLY A 198 -20.10 -14.96 5.57
CA GLY A 198 -19.72 -14.05 6.64
C GLY A 198 -18.31 -13.46 6.54
N GLN A 199 -17.57 -13.71 5.46
CA GLN A 199 -16.21 -13.20 5.27
C GLN A 199 -16.12 -12.30 4.04
N ALA A 200 -15.56 -11.11 4.18
CA ALA A 200 -15.27 -10.24 3.05
C ALA A 200 -14.09 -10.82 2.24
N GLN A 201 -14.24 -10.89 0.91
CA GLN A 201 -13.27 -11.54 0.03
C GLN A 201 -12.98 -10.72 -1.21
N LEU A 202 -11.74 -10.84 -1.70
CA LEU A 202 -11.34 -10.42 -3.04
C LEU A 202 -11.07 -11.66 -3.90
N GLY A 203 -11.58 -11.65 -5.12
CA GLY A 203 -11.19 -12.60 -6.16
C GLY A 203 -10.33 -11.88 -7.18
N MET A 204 -9.22 -12.47 -7.59
CA MET A 204 -8.36 -11.94 -8.66
C MET A 204 -8.19 -13.01 -9.74
N VAL A 205 -8.34 -12.60 -10.99
CA VAL A 205 -7.93 -13.38 -12.16
C VAL A 205 -6.86 -12.61 -12.90
N ALA A 206 -5.68 -13.20 -13.08
CA ALA A 206 -4.61 -12.63 -13.88
C ALA A 206 -4.30 -13.54 -15.07
N SER A 207 -4.50 -13.03 -16.27
CA SER A 207 -4.26 -13.74 -17.53
C SER A 207 -2.81 -13.60 -17.98
N ALA A 208 -2.18 -14.75 -18.25
CA ALA A 208 -0.85 -14.82 -18.83
C ALA A 208 -0.77 -14.04 -20.13
N THR A 209 0.36 -13.36 -20.33
CA THR A 209 0.65 -12.64 -21.57
C THR A 209 1.59 -13.45 -22.45
N ARG A 210 1.86 -12.96 -23.66
CA ARG A 210 2.93 -13.54 -24.49
C ARG A 210 4.25 -13.35 -23.74
N GLN A 211 5.16 -14.32 -23.82
CA GLN A 211 6.43 -14.28 -23.10
C GLN A 211 7.21 -12.96 -23.27
N LYS A 212 7.16 -12.38 -24.48
CA LYS A 212 7.79 -11.09 -24.78
C LYS A 212 7.16 -9.87 -24.07
N ASP A 213 5.87 -9.96 -23.72
CA ASP A 213 5.12 -8.89 -23.07
C ASP A 213 5.01 -9.10 -21.55
N GLN A 214 5.48 -10.26 -21.04
CA GLN A 214 5.31 -10.64 -19.63
C GLN A 214 6.04 -9.70 -18.68
N ASN A 215 7.27 -9.33 -18.99
CA ASN A 215 8.05 -8.43 -18.12
C ASN A 215 7.50 -6.99 -18.16
N SER A 216 6.96 -6.54 -19.29
CA SER A 216 6.42 -5.18 -19.40
C SER A 216 5.07 -5.04 -18.70
N MET A 217 4.22 -6.07 -18.77
CA MET A 217 2.91 -6.10 -18.12
C MET A 217 2.99 -6.48 -16.64
N PHE A 218 3.86 -7.41 -16.28
CA PHE A 218 4.02 -7.98 -14.94
C PHE A 218 5.50 -7.97 -14.49
N PRO A 219 6.12 -6.79 -14.32
CA PRO A 219 7.54 -6.67 -14.00
C PRO A 219 7.91 -7.27 -12.64
N TYR A 220 6.96 -7.35 -11.72
CA TYR A 220 7.13 -7.90 -10.37
C TYR A 220 6.65 -9.36 -10.25
N GLY A 221 6.41 -10.03 -11.39
CA GLY A 221 5.84 -11.37 -11.42
C GLY A 221 4.31 -11.36 -11.22
N PRO A 222 3.72 -12.44 -10.68
CA PRO A 222 2.28 -12.49 -10.43
C PRO A 222 1.80 -11.31 -9.59
N PRO A 223 0.70 -10.64 -9.99
CA PRO A 223 0.23 -9.45 -9.31
C PRO A 223 -0.16 -9.74 -7.86
N SER A 224 0.24 -8.86 -6.95
CA SER A 224 -0.11 -8.94 -5.52
C SER A 224 -1.23 -7.96 -5.19
N LEU A 225 -2.46 -8.44 -5.00
CA LEU A 225 -3.63 -7.58 -4.78
C LEU A 225 -3.74 -7.10 -3.33
N SER A 226 -3.95 -5.80 -3.14
CA SER A 226 -4.41 -5.17 -1.89
C SER A 226 -5.50 -4.13 -2.17
N THR A 227 -6.32 -3.81 -1.16
CA THR A 227 -7.47 -2.92 -1.31
C THR A 227 -7.64 -2.01 -0.09
N GLU A 228 -8.16 -0.80 -0.31
CA GLU A 228 -8.69 0.07 0.74
C GLU A 228 -10.17 -0.27 0.90
N ALA A 229 -10.58 -0.59 2.12
CA ALA A 229 -11.94 -0.99 2.42
C ALA A 229 -12.50 -0.21 3.61
N ASP A 230 -13.80 0.08 3.52
CA ASP A 230 -14.63 0.51 4.64
C ASP A 230 -15.15 -0.74 5.35
N LEU A 231 -14.63 -1.01 6.54
CA LEU A 231 -14.76 -2.29 7.23
C LEU A 231 -16.09 -2.42 7.99
N ALA A 232 -16.07 -2.78 9.28
CA ALA A 232 -17.25 -3.18 10.03
C ALA A 232 -18.38 -2.14 9.97
N LEU A 233 -19.60 -2.64 9.79
CA LEU A 233 -20.82 -1.92 10.12
C LEU A 233 -21.01 -2.00 11.64
N CYS A 234 -21.41 -0.89 12.26
CA CYS A 234 -21.55 -0.79 13.71
C CYS A 234 -22.92 -0.19 14.06
N TRP A 235 -23.55 -0.74 15.09
CA TRP A 235 -24.77 -0.17 15.66
C TRP A 235 -24.50 1.21 16.27
N ASP A 236 -25.09 2.26 15.69
CA ASP A 236 -25.12 3.59 16.31
C ASP A 236 -26.33 3.67 17.24
N PHE A 237 -26.09 3.52 18.55
CA PHE A 237 -27.12 3.58 19.59
C PHE A 237 -27.81 4.96 19.73
N ARG A 238 -27.35 5.99 19.02
CA ARG A 238 -28.03 7.29 18.92
C ARG A 238 -29.12 7.29 17.87
N ASP A 239 -29.02 6.40 16.88
CA ASP A 239 -29.93 6.30 15.76
C ASP A 239 -31.10 5.35 16.13
N PRO A 240 -32.33 5.87 16.27
CA PRO A 240 -33.49 5.05 16.61
C PRO A 240 -33.92 4.11 15.47
N ASP A 241 -33.44 4.32 14.24
CA ASP A 241 -33.76 3.46 13.09
C ASP A 241 -32.86 2.21 13.03
N GLN A 242 -31.84 2.12 13.89
CA GLN A 242 -30.96 0.95 13.99
C GLN A 242 -31.33 0.05 15.18
N ASP A 243 -31.31 -1.26 14.95
CA ASP A 243 -31.61 -2.28 15.95
C ASP A 243 -30.32 -3.04 16.33
N PRO A 244 -29.94 -3.10 17.63
CA PRO A 244 -28.76 -3.86 18.07
C PRO A 244 -28.88 -5.38 17.81
N ASP A 245 -30.07 -5.92 17.60
CA ASP A 245 -30.29 -7.33 17.30
C ASP A 245 -30.43 -7.62 15.80
N ASP A 246 -30.45 -6.58 14.94
CA ASP A 246 -30.47 -6.69 13.47
C ASP A 246 -29.27 -5.96 12.81
N PRO A 247 -28.17 -6.69 12.53
CA PRO A 247 -26.99 -6.14 11.87
C PRO A 247 -27.22 -5.57 10.47
N GLU A 248 -28.34 -5.85 9.80
CA GLU A 248 -28.66 -5.26 8.49
C GLU A 248 -28.99 -3.77 8.59
N THR A 249 -29.40 -3.30 9.77
CA THR A 249 -29.70 -1.88 10.04
C THR A 249 -28.45 -1.05 10.32
N TRP A 250 -27.31 -1.70 10.62
CA TRP A 250 -26.10 -1.01 11.07
C TRP A 250 -25.40 -0.28 9.94
N GLU A 251 -24.80 0.86 10.28
CA GLU A 251 -24.10 1.70 9.33
C GLU A 251 -22.58 1.71 9.53
N TRP A 252 -21.86 2.12 8.49
CA TRP A 252 -20.42 2.28 8.58
C TRP A 252 -20.09 3.59 9.30
N THR A 253 -19.08 3.55 10.17
CA THR A 253 -18.65 4.71 10.94
C THR A 253 -17.14 4.69 11.18
N GLN A 254 -16.59 5.87 11.45
CA GLN A 254 -15.23 6.04 11.97
C GLN A 254 -15.25 6.52 13.43
N ASN A 255 -16.43 6.68 14.05
CA ASN A 255 -16.56 7.20 15.40
C ASN A 255 -15.99 6.21 16.43
N SER A 256 -14.96 6.64 17.18
CA SER A 256 -14.26 5.77 18.13
C SER A 256 -15.14 5.19 19.23
N ALA A 257 -16.16 5.92 19.70
CA ALA A 257 -17.05 5.43 20.77
C ALA A 257 -17.99 4.33 20.26
N ILE A 258 -18.57 4.52 19.08
CA ILE A 258 -19.44 3.52 18.43
C ILE A 258 -18.63 2.26 18.10
N ILE A 259 -17.44 2.43 17.54
CA ILE A 259 -16.50 1.34 17.26
C ILE A 259 -16.11 0.57 18.54
N CYS A 260 -15.91 1.28 19.65
CA CYS A 260 -15.62 0.67 20.94
C CYS A 260 -16.80 -0.17 21.44
N ALA A 261 -18.03 0.34 21.35
CA ALA A 261 -19.24 -0.40 21.70
C ALA A 261 -19.39 -1.67 20.85
N TRP A 262 -19.17 -1.56 19.53
CA TRP A 262 -19.14 -2.70 18.61
C TRP A 262 -18.10 -3.75 19.02
N HIS A 263 -16.86 -3.32 19.31
CA HIS A 263 -15.80 -4.25 19.71
C HIS A 263 -16.06 -4.96 21.05
N LEU A 264 -16.74 -4.28 21.99
CA LEU A 264 -17.08 -4.86 23.29
C LEU A 264 -18.23 -5.86 23.19
N CYS A 265 -19.26 -5.60 22.40
CA CYS A 265 -20.52 -6.35 22.47
C CYS A 265 -20.80 -7.22 21.23
N PHE A 266 -20.41 -6.76 20.03
CA PHE A 266 -20.92 -7.30 18.77
C PHE A 266 -19.85 -7.94 17.86
N ASN A 267 -18.59 -7.51 17.98
CA ASN A 267 -17.49 -8.12 17.24
C ASN A 267 -17.34 -9.59 17.63
N GLU A 268 -17.45 -10.49 16.64
CA GLU A 268 -17.30 -11.94 16.86
C GLU A 268 -15.94 -12.29 17.49
N PHE A 269 -14.91 -11.49 17.21
CA PHE A 269 -13.55 -11.66 17.73
C PHE A 269 -13.23 -10.72 18.91
N GLY A 270 -14.23 -10.01 19.41
CA GLY A 270 -14.12 -9.07 20.54
C GLY A 270 -14.45 -9.73 21.89
N TYR A 271 -14.97 -8.93 22.81
CA TYR A 271 -15.32 -9.41 24.16
C TYR A 271 -16.69 -10.11 24.23
N ARG A 272 -17.58 -9.85 23.27
CA ARG A 272 -18.97 -10.34 23.23
C ARG A 272 -19.71 -10.18 24.57
N LEU A 273 -19.57 -9.01 25.18
CA LEU A 273 -20.36 -8.65 26.35
C LEU A 273 -21.83 -8.51 25.97
N ASP A 274 -22.72 -8.92 26.86
CA ASP A 274 -24.15 -8.65 26.71
C ASP A 274 -24.41 -7.14 26.74
N TYR A 275 -24.94 -6.58 25.64
CA TYR A 275 -25.16 -5.15 25.51
C TYR A 275 -26.24 -4.63 26.47
N HIS A 276 -27.19 -5.48 26.88
CA HIS A 276 -28.22 -5.13 27.86
C HIS A 276 -27.64 -4.82 29.23
N SER A 277 -26.55 -5.50 29.60
CA SER A 277 -25.85 -5.29 30.87
C SER A 277 -24.70 -4.30 30.72
N ALA A 278 -23.99 -4.33 29.59
CA ALA A 278 -22.77 -3.56 29.38
C ALA A 278 -23.02 -2.10 28.95
N LEU A 279 -24.03 -1.84 28.10
CA LEU A 279 -24.25 -0.52 27.49
C LEU A 279 -25.55 0.14 27.96
N LEU A 280 -26.68 -0.57 27.87
CA LEU A 280 -28.01 0.00 28.13
C LEU A 280 -28.17 0.72 29.48
N PRO A 281 -27.63 0.23 30.61
CA PRO A 281 -27.80 0.88 31.92
C PRO A 281 -27.12 2.25 32.02
N VAL A 282 -26.24 2.57 31.07
CA VAL A 282 -25.45 3.81 31.01
C VAL A 282 -25.41 4.38 29.59
N ILE A 283 -26.44 4.09 28.77
CA ILE A 283 -26.42 4.40 27.33
C ILE A 283 -26.31 5.89 27.04
N ASP A 284 -26.90 6.75 27.88
CA ASP A 284 -26.82 8.20 27.72
C ASP A 284 -25.39 8.72 27.83
N LEU A 285 -24.54 8.06 28.65
CA LEU A 285 -23.12 8.37 28.70
C LEU A 285 -22.45 8.01 27.38
N TRP A 286 -22.77 6.86 26.80
CA TRP A 286 -22.24 6.45 25.50
C TRP A 286 -22.67 7.38 24.36
N LYS A 287 -23.92 7.86 24.38
CA LYS A 287 -24.44 8.90 23.46
C LYS A 287 -23.61 10.17 23.53
N GLU A 288 -23.38 10.66 24.75
CA GLU A 288 -22.53 11.85 24.98
C GLU A 288 -21.10 11.64 24.44
N GLU A 289 -20.48 10.47 24.71
CA GLU A 289 -19.14 10.17 24.22
C GLU A 289 -19.07 10.10 22.68
N ALA A 290 -20.09 9.52 22.03
CA ALA A 290 -20.17 9.45 20.58
C ALA A 290 -20.36 10.85 19.96
N ASP A 291 -21.16 11.71 20.57
CA ASP A 291 -21.33 13.10 20.12
C ASP A 291 -20.02 13.90 20.21
N ILE A 292 -19.23 13.67 21.27
CA ILE A 292 -17.90 14.29 21.42
C ILE A 292 -16.92 13.82 20.33
N CYS A 293 -16.93 12.54 19.98
CA CYS A 293 -16.13 12.02 18.87
C CYS A 293 -16.46 12.72 17.54
N ASP A 294 -17.73 13.06 17.32
CA ASP A 294 -18.23 13.73 16.11
C ASP A 294 -18.16 15.27 16.14
N GLU A 295 -17.63 15.87 17.22
CA GLU A 295 -17.42 17.32 17.27
C GLU A 295 -16.48 17.79 16.16
N ASN A 296 -16.81 18.92 15.57
CA ASN A 296 -15.99 19.58 14.57
C ASN A 296 -14.84 20.35 15.24
N VAL A 297 -13.60 20.03 14.88
CA VAL A 297 -12.38 20.73 15.31
C VAL A 297 -11.84 21.56 14.14
N PRO A 298 -11.59 22.87 14.33
CA PRO A 298 -11.10 23.74 13.27
C PRO A 298 -9.65 23.40 12.86
N ARG A 299 -9.33 23.66 11.59
CA ARG A 299 -7.99 23.48 11.00
C ARG A 299 -7.31 24.83 10.77
N ALA A 300 -5.98 24.88 10.86
CA ALA A 300 -5.21 26.10 10.55
C ALA A 300 -5.39 26.55 9.08
N SER A 301 -5.57 25.59 8.16
CA SER A 301 -5.87 25.86 6.74
C SER A 301 -7.33 26.23 6.45
N GLY A 302 -8.17 26.38 7.49
CA GLY A 302 -9.61 26.54 7.36
C GLY A 302 -10.39 25.22 7.23
N GLY A 303 -11.69 25.28 7.53
CA GLY A 303 -12.58 24.12 7.59
C GLY A 303 -12.48 23.35 8.91
N PHE A 304 -13.09 22.17 8.95
CA PHE A 304 -13.21 21.32 10.14
C PHE A 304 -12.90 19.86 9.85
N GLU A 305 -12.57 19.13 10.91
CA GLU A 305 -12.54 17.67 10.94
C GLU A 305 -13.18 17.13 12.22
N LYS A 306 -13.55 15.85 12.20
CA LYS A 306 -14.08 15.19 13.40
C LYS A 306 -12.98 15.03 14.45
N ARG A 307 -13.36 15.16 15.73
CA ARG A 307 -12.42 15.14 16.85
C ARG A 307 -11.66 13.81 16.94
N TYR A 308 -12.39 12.70 16.94
CA TYR A 308 -11.84 11.36 17.13
C TYR A 308 -12.39 10.38 16.08
N GLN A 309 -11.50 9.94 15.19
CA GLN A 309 -11.75 8.87 14.24
C GLN A 309 -10.85 7.67 14.51
N CYS A 310 -11.38 6.46 14.34
CA CYS A 310 -10.71 5.19 14.55
C CYS A 310 -10.72 4.37 13.27
N ASN A 311 -9.54 3.92 12.82
CA ASN A 311 -9.35 3.17 11.60
C ASN A 311 -8.24 2.14 11.79
N GLY A 312 -8.56 0.85 11.72
CA GLY A 312 -7.53 -0.15 11.92
C GLY A 312 -8.05 -1.57 11.84
N HIS A 313 -7.12 -2.51 11.97
CA HIS A 313 -7.40 -3.93 11.92
C HIS A 313 -6.52 -4.67 12.92
N ASP A 314 -6.97 -5.84 13.32
CA ASP A 314 -6.23 -6.79 14.13
C ASP A 314 -6.49 -8.22 13.63
N THR A 315 -5.74 -9.19 14.16
CA THR A 315 -5.94 -10.61 13.88
C THR A 315 -6.45 -11.35 15.10
N THR A 316 -7.03 -12.52 14.89
CA THR A 316 -7.43 -13.43 15.98
C THR A 316 -6.26 -14.10 16.69
N GLU A 317 -5.02 -13.81 16.29
CA GLU A 317 -3.82 -14.20 17.06
C GLU A 317 -3.74 -13.41 18.37
N ASN A 318 -4.17 -12.16 18.33
CA ASN A 318 -4.12 -11.24 19.45
C ASN A 318 -5.39 -11.36 20.30
N ALA A 319 -5.23 -11.20 21.61
CA ALA A 319 -6.38 -11.11 22.51
C ALA A 319 -7.20 -9.83 22.21
N PRO A 320 -8.54 -9.82 22.43
CA PRO A 320 -9.40 -8.66 22.17
C PRO A 320 -8.90 -7.34 22.78
N LYS A 321 -8.18 -7.43 23.91
CA LYS A 321 -7.53 -6.30 24.58
C LYS A 321 -6.60 -5.49 23.66
N SER A 322 -5.91 -6.14 22.71
CA SER A 322 -5.02 -5.48 21.74
C SER A 322 -5.79 -4.45 20.91
N GLY A 323 -6.85 -4.88 20.22
CA GLY A 323 -7.76 -4.03 19.47
C GLY A 323 -8.43 -2.97 20.33
N LEU A 324 -8.95 -3.34 21.52
CA LEU A 324 -9.55 -2.38 22.46
C LEU A 324 -8.56 -1.26 22.83
N ASN A 325 -7.31 -1.60 23.10
CA ASN A 325 -6.29 -0.62 23.44
C ASN A 325 -6.05 0.37 22.27
N ALA A 326 -6.01 -0.12 21.03
CA ALA A 326 -5.85 0.72 19.86
C ALA A 326 -7.06 1.64 19.61
N ILE A 327 -8.28 1.13 19.84
CA ILE A 327 -9.52 1.93 19.77
C ILE A 327 -9.47 3.06 20.81
N LEU A 328 -9.19 2.75 22.08
CA LEU A 328 -9.12 3.75 23.14
C LEU A 328 -7.97 4.76 22.90
N ALA A 329 -6.84 4.34 22.33
CA ALA A 329 -5.77 5.26 21.94
C ALA A 329 -6.21 6.29 20.89
N SER A 330 -7.16 5.94 20.01
CA SER A 330 -7.67 6.87 18.97
C SER A 330 -8.51 8.03 19.52
N CYS A 331 -9.05 7.90 20.73
CA CYS A 331 -9.92 8.90 21.35
C CYS A 331 -9.46 9.35 22.74
N ASP A 332 -8.24 8.98 23.15
CA ASP A 332 -7.76 9.17 24.52
C ASP A 332 -8.82 8.65 25.51
N GLY A 333 -9.24 7.39 25.33
CA GLY A 333 -10.40 6.81 25.99
C GLY A 333 -10.07 6.17 27.34
N HIS A 334 -10.91 6.44 28.33
CA HIS A 334 -10.91 5.79 29.64
C HIS A 334 -12.12 4.88 29.77
N LEU A 335 -11.92 3.56 29.86
CA LEU A 335 -12.99 2.58 29.97
C LEU A 335 -12.96 1.90 31.33
N VAL A 336 -14.09 1.91 32.06
CA VAL A 336 -14.23 1.24 33.35
C VAL A 336 -15.41 0.29 33.38
N GLY A 337 -15.24 -0.85 34.06
CA GLY A 337 -16.32 -1.76 34.40
C GLY A 337 -16.87 -1.46 35.80
N ARG A 338 -18.19 -1.26 35.88
CA ARG A 338 -18.93 -1.20 37.15
C ARG A 338 -19.25 -2.63 37.63
N GLY A 339 -19.51 -2.78 38.93
CA GLY A 339 -19.78 -4.09 39.55
C GLY A 339 -21.02 -4.82 39.04
N ASP A 340 -21.95 -4.12 38.39
CA ASP A 340 -23.15 -4.66 37.75
C ASP A 340 -22.93 -5.07 36.29
N GLY A 341 -21.70 -5.00 35.79
CA GLY A 341 -21.34 -5.35 34.41
C GLY A 341 -21.33 -4.16 33.44
N ALA A 342 -21.92 -3.01 33.81
CA ALA A 342 -21.95 -1.83 32.96
C ALA A 342 -20.54 -1.34 32.61
N ARG A 343 -20.38 -0.83 31.40
CA ARG A 343 -19.12 -0.28 30.87
C ARG A 343 -19.29 1.22 30.68
N ILE A 344 -18.42 1.99 31.32
CA ILE A 344 -18.43 3.45 31.24
C ILE A 344 -17.22 3.89 30.44
N LEU A 345 -17.47 4.42 29.24
CA LEU A 345 -16.45 5.08 28.42
C LEU A 345 -16.40 6.57 28.78
N THR A 346 -15.20 7.16 28.74
CA THR A 346 -15.00 8.61 28.82
C THR A 346 -13.85 8.97 27.88
N VAL A 347 -14.17 9.62 26.75
CA VAL A 347 -13.20 10.07 25.76
C VAL A 347 -12.48 11.34 26.24
N GLY A 348 -11.37 11.69 25.58
CA GLY A 348 -10.39 12.63 26.10
C GLY A 348 -10.91 14.00 26.52
N LYS A 349 -11.91 14.58 25.83
CA LYS A 349 -12.34 15.96 26.09
C LYS A 349 -12.79 16.15 27.55
N PHE A 350 -12.08 17.01 28.29
CA PHE A 350 -12.33 17.26 29.69
C PHE A 350 -13.71 17.90 29.89
N ARG A 351 -14.43 17.39 30.90
CA ARG A 351 -15.75 17.88 31.30
C ARG A 351 -15.84 17.88 32.81
N GLU A 352 -16.16 19.04 33.38
CA GLU A 352 -16.37 19.19 34.83
C GLU A 352 -17.50 18.27 35.33
N SER A 353 -18.55 18.06 34.54
CA SER A 353 -19.67 17.16 34.85
C SER A 353 -19.27 15.69 35.01
N ARG A 354 -18.10 15.29 34.50
CA ARG A 354 -17.55 13.92 34.57
C ARG A 354 -16.50 13.77 35.68
N CYS A 355 -16.30 14.81 36.48
CA CYS A 355 -15.31 14.83 37.55
C CYS A 355 -15.92 14.30 38.86
N GLY A 356 -15.34 13.23 39.41
CA GLY A 356 -15.64 12.78 40.77
C GLY A 356 -14.98 13.69 41.80
N VAL A 357 -15.53 13.79 43.00
CA VAL A 357 -14.90 14.52 44.11
C VAL A 357 -14.48 13.54 45.18
N LEU A 358 -13.26 13.69 45.67
CA LEU A 358 -12.69 12.84 46.70
C LEU A 358 -12.22 13.71 47.87
N THR A 359 -12.76 13.42 49.06
CA THR A 359 -12.55 14.21 50.27
C THR A 359 -11.60 13.52 51.25
N ASP A 360 -11.23 14.21 52.33
CA ASP A 360 -10.44 13.61 53.42
C ASP A 360 -11.09 12.35 54.02
N GLU A 361 -12.43 12.25 54.00
CA GLU A 361 -13.18 11.13 54.59
C GLU A 361 -13.14 9.86 53.73
N ASP A 362 -12.89 10.01 52.43
CA ASP A 362 -12.86 8.90 51.48
C ASP A 362 -11.51 8.20 51.43
N ILE A 363 -10.44 8.85 51.89
CA ILE A 363 -9.06 8.36 51.82
C ILE A 363 -8.71 7.52 53.05
N THR A 364 -8.24 6.29 52.84
CA THR A 364 -7.66 5.43 53.89
C THR A 364 -6.14 5.38 53.84
N GLY A 365 -5.56 5.51 52.65
CA GLY A 365 -4.12 5.39 52.43
C GLY A 365 -3.68 6.20 51.21
N ARG A 366 -2.39 6.56 51.17
CA ARG A 366 -1.83 7.31 50.04
C ARG A 366 -0.34 7.12 49.91
N HIS A 367 0.14 7.12 48.68
CA HIS A 367 1.55 7.15 48.34
C HIS A 367 1.73 8.03 47.09
N ILE A 368 2.17 9.27 47.29
CA ILE A 368 2.33 10.26 46.22
C ILE A 368 3.80 10.60 46.01
N GLN A 369 4.24 10.49 44.78
CA GLN A 369 5.51 11.01 44.27
C GLN A 369 5.25 12.37 43.63
N TYR A 370 6.04 13.37 44.01
CA TYR A 370 5.92 14.72 43.47
C TYR A 370 6.91 15.02 42.35
N ASP A 371 7.77 14.06 42.04
CA ASP A 371 8.82 14.18 41.03
C ASP A 371 9.15 12.79 40.45
N VAL A 372 9.88 12.79 39.33
CA VAL A 372 10.37 11.57 38.67
C VAL A 372 11.88 11.48 38.77
N LEU A 373 12.41 10.26 38.72
CA LEU A 373 13.86 10.04 38.59
C LEU A 373 14.29 10.46 37.19
N PHE A 374 15.56 10.87 37.04
CA PHE A 374 16.12 11.27 35.74
C PHE A 374 16.03 10.18 34.66
N GLU A 375 16.06 8.92 35.06
CA GLU A 375 15.89 7.77 34.16
C GLU A 375 14.47 7.63 33.57
N ASP A 376 13.48 8.19 34.26
CA ASP A 376 12.07 8.22 33.86
C ASP A 376 11.68 9.57 33.22
N GLU A 377 12.62 10.49 33.05
CA GLU A 377 12.36 11.82 32.50
C GLU A 377 12.25 11.78 30.97
N VAL A 378 11.27 12.50 30.43
CA VAL A 378 11.00 12.60 29.00
C VAL A 378 10.98 14.08 28.63
N ASN A 379 11.82 14.48 27.70
CA ASN A 379 11.95 15.87 27.24
C ASN A 379 11.63 16.06 25.75
N ARG A 380 11.20 14.98 25.08
CA ARG A 380 10.65 15.02 23.72
C ARG A 380 9.63 13.89 23.52
N LEU A 381 8.50 14.20 22.87
CA LEU A 381 7.48 13.23 22.47
C LEU A 381 7.27 13.25 20.95
N VAL A 382 7.31 12.07 20.32
CA VAL A 382 7.09 11.87 18.89
C VAL A 382 5.80 11.08 18.66
N PRO A 383 4.71 11.71 18.22
CA PRO A 383 3.49 11.00 17.82
C PRO A 383 3.70 10.23 16.51
N LYS A 384 3.30 8.96 16.49
CA LYS A 384 3.30 8.08 15.31
C LYS A 384 1.90 7.64 14.98
N PHE A 385 1.58 7.58 13.69
CA PHE A 385 0.26 7.22 13.18
C PHE A 385 0.37 6.56 11.80
N THR A 386 -0.72 6.03 11.27
CA THR A 386 -0.75 5.46 9.91
C THR A 386 -1.21 6.53 8.93
N TYR A 387 -0.45 6.83 7.89
CA TYR A 387 -0.77 7.90 6.94
C TYR A 387 -1.23 7.33 5.59
N PRO A 388 -2.52 7.53 5.21
CA PRO A 388 -3.05 7.04 3.94
C PRO A 388 -2.33 7.61 2.71
N ASP A 389 -1.88 8.87 2.77
CA ASP A 389 -1.27 9.56 1.63
C ASP A 389 0.12 9.00 1.26
N THR A 390 0.80 8.33 2.21
CA THR A 390 2.01 7.53 1.96
C THR A 390 1.65 6.05 1.78
N ASP A 391 0.52 5.78 1.13
CA ASP A 391 -0.01 4.45 0.86
C ASP A 391 -0.32 3.62 2.10
N TYR A 392 -0.72 4.23 3.23
CA TYR A 392 -0.96 3.57 4.54
C TYR A 392 0.32 3.08 5.23
N THR A 393 1.41 3.85 5.20
CA THR A 393 2.60 3.58 6.03
C THR A 393 2.54 4.29 7.37
N THR A 394 3.26 3.78 8.36
CA THR A 394 3.47 4.42 9.64
C THR A 394 4.43 5.58 9.44
N THR A 395 4.01 6.76 9.90
CA THR A 395 4.82 7.97 9.86
C THR A 395 4.70 8.73 11.19
N ASP A 396 5.68 9.55 11.46
CA ASP A 396 5.71 10.51 12.54
C ASP A 396 5.06 11.85 12.16
N THR A 397 4.53 12.55 13.16
CA THR A 397 4.19 13.97 13.07
C THR A 397 5.34 14.82 13.61
N ASP A 398 5.24 16.14 13.50
CA ASP A 398 6.08 17.05 14.26
C ASP A 398 6.09 16.66 15.76
N TYR A 399 7.27 16.74 16.39
CA TYR A 399 7.47 16.37 17.79
C TYR A 399 7.12 17.53 18.73
N PHE A 400 6.90 17.20 20.00
CA PHE A 400 6.86 18.17 21.10
C PHE A 400 8.14 18.07 21.89
N GLU A 401 8.69 19.20 22.34
CA GLU A 401 9.93 19.19 23.12
C GLU A 401 10.00 20.30 24.17
N ASP A 402 10.82 20.06 25.18
CA ASP A 402 11.24 21.04 26.18
C ASP A 402 12.75 21.29 26.03
N THR A 403 13.12 22.39 25.38
CA THR A 403 14.52 22.71 25.07
C THR A 403 15.33 23.00 26.33
N ASP A 404 14.70 23.59 27.36
CA ASP A 404 15.38 23.92 28.61
C ASP A 404 15.70 22.63 29.38
N ALA A 405 14.74 21.70 29.45
CA ALA A 405 14.97 20.38 30.05
C ALA A 405 16.01 19.55 29.28
N GLN A 406 16.13 19.70 27.96
CA GLN A 406 17.19 19.06 27.17
C GLN A 406 18.57 19.62 27.50
N VAL A 407 18.69 20.94 27.68
CA VAL A 407 19.95 21.61 28.07
C VAL A 407 20.35 21.18 29.47
N GLU A 408 19.41 21.11 30.42
CA GLU A 408 19.65 20.65 31.78
C GLU A 408 20.06 19.16 31.83
N ALA A 409 19.36 18.31 31.08
CA ALA A 409 19.68 16.88 30.99
C ALA A 409 20.97 16.58 30.22
N GLY A 410 21.44 17.51 29.39
CA GLY A 410 22.58 17.33 28.48
C GLY A 410 22.34 16.32 27.35
N ARG A 411 21.10 15.84 27.17
CA ARG A 411 20.72 14.87 26.13
C ARG A 411 19.22 14.91 25.83
N ILE A 412 18.86 14.45 24.63
CA ILE A 412 17.47 14.27 24.23
C ILE A 412 16.97 12.93 24.79
N LEU A 413 15.93 12.99 25.61
CA LEU A 413 15.17 11.89 26.21
C LEU A 413 13.84 11.79 25.47
N SER A 414 13.89 11.14 24.30
CA SER A 414 12.75 11.03 23.40
C SER A 414 11.90 9.80 23.69
N GLU A 415 10.58 9.99 23.59
CA GLU A 415 9.60 8.92 23.68
C GLU A 415 8.65 8.93 22.48
N GLU A 416 8.04 7.80 22.18
CA GLU A 416 7.12 7.62 21.04
C GLU A 416 5.70 7.36 21.53
N ALA A 417 4.76 8.20 21.11
CA ALA A 417 3.33 7.94 21.29
C ALA A 417 2.78 7.23 20.05
N ASN A 418 2.18 6.05 20.23
CA ASN A 418 1.67 5.25 19.12
C ASN A 418 0.15 5.36 18.97
N TYR A 419 -0.29 5.95 17.86
CA TYR A 419 -1.67 6.10 17.42
C TYR A 419 -1.90 5.40 16.08
N GLN A 420 -1.45 4.15 15.95
CA GLN A 420 -1.49 3.42 14.68
C GLN A 420 -2.88 3.34 14.03
N TRP A 421 -3.96 3.39 14.81
CA TRP A 421 -5.34 3.36 14.32
C TRP A 421 -5.92 4.76 14.03
N VAL A 422 -5.07 5.79 14.04
CA VAL A 422 -5.41 7.16 13.64
C VAL A 422 -4.82 7.40 12.25
N HIS A 423 -5.65 7.89 11.33
CA HIS A 423 -5.26 8.15 9.94
C HIS A 423 -5.08 9.63 9.60
N GLN A 424 -5.54 10.51 10.50
CA GLN A 424 -5.40 11.96 10.35
C GLN A 424 -4.24 12.45 11.22
N TRP A 425 -3.22 13.03 10.59
CA TRP A 425 -2.02 13.52 11.28
C TRP A 425 -2.35 14.60 12.32
N ARG A 426 -3.34 15.47 12.06
CA ARG A 426 -3.82 16.50 13.00
C ARG A 426 -4.46 15.89 14.24
N GLN A 427 -5.24 14.81 14.10
CA GLN A 427 -5.77 14.07 15.24
C GLN A 427 -4.62 13.45 16.06
N ALA A 428 -3.62 12.87 15.41
CA ALA A 428 -2.43 12.33 16.08
C ALA A 428 -1.65 13.43 16.84
N ARG A 429 -1.49 14.63 16.26
CA ARG A 429 -0.92 15.81 16.93
C ARG A 429 -1.74 16.25 18.15
N ARG A 430 -3.08 16.29 18.05
CA ARG A 430 -3.95 16.63 19.18
C ARG A 430 -3.84 15.63 20.32
N LEU A 431 -3.84 14.32 20.02
CA LEU A 431 -3.65 13.27 21.02
C LEU A 431 -2.25 13.36 21.64
N GLY A 432 -1.23 13.55 20.79
CA GLY A 432 0.16 13.74 21.21
C GLY A 432 0.36 14.94 22.13
N LYS A 433 -0.29 16.08 21.86
CA LYS A 433 -0.22 17.27 22.74
C LYS A 433 -0.73 16.95 24.14
N ARG A 434 -1.82 16.20 24.24
CA ARG A 434 -2.42 15.81 25.52
C ARG A 434 -1.51 14.89 26.31
N ASP A 435 -0.92 13.90 25.63
CA ASP A 435 0.05 13.00 26.27
C ASP A 435 1.33 13.75 26.65
N TRP A 436 1.79 14.70 25.84
CA TRP A 436 2.91 15.58 26.18
C TRP A 436 2.63 16.41 27.44
N LEU A 437 1.46 17.05 27.54
CA LEU A 437 1.07 17.82 28.73
C LEU A 437 0.99 16.94 29.98
N ARG A 438 0.54 15.69 29.86
CA ARG A 438 0.55 14.72 30.96
C ARG A 438 1.95 14.27 31.34
N LEU A 439 2.86 14.07 30.38
CA LEU A 439 4.25 13.71 30.66
C LEU A 439 4.98 14.80 31.44
N ARG A 440 4.61 16.07 31.21
CA ARG A 440 5.12 17.20 31.99
C ARG A 440 4.62 17.21 33.44
N GLU A 441 3.52 16.53 33.74
CA GLU A 441 2.99 16.40 35.10
C GLU A 441 3.74 15.30 35.86
N LYS A 442 4.77 15.70 36.61
CA LYS A 442 5.62 14.78 37.39
C LYS A 442 4.92 14.17 38.62
N VAL A 443 3.78 14.73 39.03
CA VAL A 443 3.07 14.29 40.25
C VAL A 443 2.20 13.08 39.96
N LYS A 444 2.54 11.94 40.55
CA LYS A 444 1.88 10.64 40.36
C LYS A 444 1.87 9.81 41.64
N GLY A 445 1.00 8.83 41.76
CA GLY A 445 0.96 8.00 42.95
C GLY A 445 -0.24 7.08 43.03
N SER A 446 -0.51 6.57 44.22
CA SER A 446 -1.69 5.77 44.51
C SER A 446 -2.42 6.28 45.75
N ILE A 447 -3.76 6.17 45.72
CA ILE A 447 -4.65 6.52 46.82
C ILE A 447 -5.51 5.29 47.10
N ASP A 448 -5.53 4.86 48.35
CA ASP A 448 -6.48 3.86 48.84
C ASP A 448 -7.75 4.59 49.29
N ILE A 449 -8.87 4.19 48.70
CA ILE A 449 -10.18 4.82 48.90
C ILE A 449 -11.17 3.83 49.50
N ARG A 450 -12.04 4.35 50.37
CA ARG A 450 -13.16 3.60 50.97
C ARG A 450 -14.24 3.30 49.93
N LEU A 451 -15.13 2.38 50.27
CA LEU A 451 -16.36 2.15 49.49
C LEU A 451 -17.28 3.38 49.43
N SER A 452 -17.14 4.37 50.34
CA SER A 452 -17.84 5.67 50.23
C SER A 452 -17.46 6.42 48.95
N GLY A 453 -16.21 6.30 48.52
CA GLY A 453 -15.68 6.90 47.29
C GLY A 453 -15.85 6.05 46.04
N ILE A 454 -16.70 5.01 46.03
CA ILE A 454 -16.78 4.05 44.91
C ILE A 454 -17.11 4.73 43.57
N ASN A 455 -17.91 5.79 43.56
CA ASN A 455 -18.25 6.52 42.33
C ASN A 455 -17.01 7.19 41.70
N VAL A 456 -16.03 7.57 42.53
CA VAL A 456 -14.76 8.15 42.06
C VAL A 456 -13.91 7.10 41.37
N ALA A 457 -13.95 5.83 41.81
CA ALA A 457 -13.25 4.72 41.15
C ALA A 457 -13.70 4.50 39.70
N TYR A 458 -14.93 4.91 39.37
CA TYR A 458 -15.50 4.83 38.02
C TYR A 458 -15.32 6.12 37.20
N SER A 459 -14.81 7.19 37.82
CA SER A 459 -14.58 8.47 37.17
C SER A 459 -13.15 8.54 36.64
N ARG A 460 -12.97 9.13 35.45
CA ARG A 460 -11.63 9.41 34.91
C ARG A 460 -10.98 10.56 35.65
N TRP A 461 -11.67 11.70 35.72
CA TRP A 461 -11.17 12.89 36.40
C TRP A 461 -11.68 12.92 37.83
N VAL A 462 -10.80 13.30 38.74
CA VAL A 462 -11.09 13.34 40.17
C VAL A 462 -10.56 14.64 40.74
N ARG A 463 -11.45 15.46 41.29
CA ARG A 463 -11.11 16.64 42.07
C ARG A 463 -10.78 16.22 43.49
N ILE A 464 -9.59 16.61 43.94
CA ILE A 464 -9.12 16.31 45.30
C ILE A 464 -9.52 17.46 46.22
N GLU A 465 -10.42 17.22 47.17
CA GLU A 465 -10.85 18.16 48.22
C GLU A 465 -10.45 17.60 49.60
N ALA A 466 -9.15 17.36 49.76
CA ALA A 466 -8.60 16.66 50.92
C ALA A 466 -7.47 17.50 51.58
N PRO A 467 -7.80 18.65 52.21
CA PRO A 467 -6.82 19.57 52.79
C PRO A 467 -5.96 18.93 53.89
N ASN A 468 -6.46 17.92 54.61
CA ASN A 468 -5.73 17.28 55.69
C ASN A 468 -4.83 16.14 55.20
N GLN A 469 -5.33 15.32 54.26
CA GLN A 469 -4.60 14.15 53.74
C GLN A 469 -3.67 14.54 52.59
N LEU A 470 -4.12 15.36 51.65
CA LEU A 470 -3.43 15.73 50.42
C LEU A 470 -3.39 17.26 50.20
N PRO A 471 -2.76 18.04 51.10
CA PRO A 471 -2.77 19.51 51.02
C PRO A 471 -2.20 20.08 49.72
N ARG A 472 -1.20 19.42 49.11
CA ARG A 472 -0.58 19.87 47.85
C ARG A 472 -1.42 19.62 46.60
N LEU A 473 -2.40 18.70 46.69
CA LEU A 473 -3.30 18.37 45.60
C LEU A 473 -4.71 18.90 45.83
N THR A 474 -4.98 19.54 46.97
CA THR A 474 -6.31 20.09 47.26
C THR A 474 -6.70 21.17 46.23
N GLY A 475 -7.92 21.08 45.70
CA GLY A 475 -8.43 21.90 44.60
C GLY A 475 -7.92 21.51 43.21
N LYS A 476 -6.99 20.55 43.10
CA LYS A 476 -6.45 20.06 41.83
C LYS A 476 -7.20 18.84 41.31
N ILE A 477 -7.11 18.66 40.00
CA ILE A 477 -7.68 17.50 39.30
C ILE A 477 -6.57 16.47 39.09
N VAL A 478 -6.89 15.21 39.34
CA VAL A 478 -6.06 14.05 39.01
C VAL A 478 -6.82 13.13 38.06
N GLU A 479 -6.09 12.46 37.17
CA GLU A 479 -6.63 11.41 36.32
C GLU A 479 -6.46 10.04 37.00
N ASN A 480 -7.55 9.31 37.17
CA ASN A 480 -7.59 7.90 37.51
C ASN A 480 -6.95 7.11 36.36
N ARG A 481 -5.86 6.40 36.65
CA ARG A 481 -5.12 5.58 35.68
C ARG A 481 -5.46 4.11 35.81
N ARG A 482 -5.85 3.69 37.01
CA ARG A 482 -6.23 2.32 37.32
C ARG A 482 -6.93 2.31 38.66
N SER A 483 -8.06 1.61 38.74
CA SER A 483 -8.73 1.33 40.01
C SER A 483 -8.83 -0.18 40.20
N VAL A 484 -8.36 -0.69 41.34
CA VAL A 484 -8.41 -2.12 41.68
C VAL A 484 -9.17 -2.30 42.99
N LEU A 485 -10.09 -3.26 43.02
CA LEU A 485 -10.79 -3.62 44.25
C LEU A 485 -9.78 -4.17 45.28
N ALA A 486 -9.70 -3.53 46.43
CA ALA A 486 -8.78 -3.81 47.53
C ALA A 486 -9.53 -3.73 48.87
N LEU A 487 -10.39 -4.73 49.13
CA LEU A 487 -11.24 -4.77 50.32
C LEU A 487 -10.45 -4.69 51.64
N THR A 488 -9.23 -5.24 51.67
CA THR A 488 -8.33 -5.18 52.84
C THR A 488 -7.75 -3.79 53.10
N ARG A 489 -7.80 -2.87 52.12
CA ARG A 489 -7.33 -1.48 52.22
C ARG A 489 -8.46 -0.45 52.30
N GLY A 490 -9.70 -0.93 52.46
CA GLY A 490 -10.90 -0.10 52.70
C GLY A 490 -11.90 -0.10 51.55
N GLY A 491 -11.49 -0.41 50.32
CA GLY A 491 -12.38 -0.38 49.15
C GLY A 491 -11.62 -0.60 47.86
N PHE A 492 -11.02 0.45 47.32
CA PHE A 492 -10.23 0.40 46.08
C PHE A 492 -8.85 1.02 46.28
N THR A 493 -7.86 0.56 45.53
CA THR A 493 -6.60 1.27 45.32
C THR A 493 -6.64 1.91 43.94
N MET A 494 -6.48 3.22 43.88
CA MET A 494 -6.52 4.03 42.66
C MET A 494 -5.15 4.62 42.36
N ASP A 495 -4.58 4.28 41.20
CA ASP A 495 -3.38 4.92 40.66
C ASP A 495 -3.77 6.24 39.98
N ILE A 496 -3.05 7.31 40.30
CA ILE A 496 -3.36 8.67 39.85
C ILE A 496 -2.15 9.37 39.23
N VAL A 497 -2.44 10.29 38.32
CA VAL A 497 -1.49 11.27 37.79
C VAL A 497 -2.16 12.65 37.84
N LYS A 498 -1.44 13.70 38.19
CA LYS A 498 -1.98 15.07 38.15
C LYS A 498 -2.40 15.42 36.73
N SER A 499 -3.60 15.97 36.59
CA SER A 499 -4.08 16.44 35.28
C SER A 499 -3.54 17.86 35.03
N PRO A 500 -3.04 18.16 33.81
CA PRO A 500 -2.66 19.51 33.45
C PRO A 500 -3.89 20.42 33.34
N ASP A 501 -3.75 21.68 33.77
CA ASP A 501 -4.87 22.64 33.84
C ASP A 501 -5.36 23.08 32.44
N ASP A 502 -4.57 22.89 31.37
CA ASP A 502 -4.79 23.36 30.00
C ASP A 502 -4.91 22.22 28.95
N ILE A 503 -5.29 21.02 29.38
CA ILE A 503 -5.25 19.80 28.54
C ILE A 503 -6.06 19.87 27.22
N ASP A 504 -7.11 20.68 27.18
CA ASP A 504 -7.99 20.84 26.01
C ASP A 504 -7.64 22.07 25.16
N VAL A 505 -6.67 22.88 25.57
CA VAL A 505 -6.28 24.09 24.83
C VAL A 505 -5.56 23.69 23.55
N TRP A 506 -6.15 24.06 22.41
CA TRP A 506 -5.61 23.82 21.08
C TRP A 506 -5.70 25.09 20.23
N VAL A 507 -4.55 25.57 19.77
CA VAL A 507 -4.40 26.74 18.89
C VAL A 507 -3.87 26.24 17.55
N PRO A 508 -4.71 26.10 16.50
CA PRO A 508 -4.31 25.51 15.23
C PRO A 508 -3.05 26.13 14.62
N GLU A 509 -2.88 27.44 14.72
CA GLU A 509 -1.75 28.17 14.12
C GLU A 509 -0.40 27.81 14.76
N VAL A 510 -0.40 27.30 15.99
CA VAL A 510 0.81 26.99 16.77
C VAL A 510 0.98 25.49 16.94
N ASP A 511 -0.10 24.79 17.29
CA ASP A 511 -0.05 23.40 17.72
C ASP A 511 -0.18 22.39 16.58
N GLU A 512 -0.79 22.77 15.46
CA GLU A 512 -1.11 21.82 14.39
C GLU A 512 0.16 21.22 13.80
N GLY A 513 1.16 22.05 13.48
CA GLY A 513 2.38 21.63 12.79
C GLY A 513 2.16 21.44 11.29
N HIS A 514 3.03 20.69 10.64
CA HIS A 514 3.00 20.44 9.20
C HIS A 514 2.55 19.01 8.87
N ALA A 515 1.92 18.87 7.70
CA ALA A 515 1.64 17.56 7.15
C ALA A 515 2.96 16.84 6.80
N PRO A 516 3.09 15.53 7.08
CA PRO A 516 4.26 14.76 6.67
C PRO A 516 4.46 14.83 5.16
N PRO A 517 5.72 14.94 4.67
CA PRO A 517 6.00 14.98 3.24
C PRO A 517 5.64 13.65 2.59
N VAL A 518 4.88 13.71 1.49
CA VAL A 518 4.57 12.55 0.68
C VAL A 518 5.61 12.46 -0.45
N PRO A 519 6.45 11.41 -0.49
CA PRO A 519 7.42 11.25 -1.56
C PRO A 519 6.68 11.07 -2.89
N LEU A 520 7.13 11.78 -3.92
CA LEU A 520 6.59 11.60 -5.27
C LEU A 520 7.03 10.23 -5.80
N ALA A 521 6.09 9.48 -6.37
CA ALA A 521 6.42 8.27 -7.11
C ALA A 521 7.34 8.64 -8.29
N PRO A 522 8.47 7.93 -8.49
CA PRO A 522 9.32 8.19 -9.63
C PRO A 522 8.55 7.90 -10.92
N THR A 523 8.41 8.88 -11.80
CA THR A 523 7.90 8.63 -13.15
C THR A 523 8.85 7.68 -13.85
N PRO A 524 8.37 6.54 -14.41
CA PRO A 524 9.20 5.68 -15.23
C PRO A 524 9.81 6.52 -16.36
N ALA A 525 11.13 6.58 -16.43
CA ALA A 525 11.81 7.30 -17.51
C ALA A 525 11.40 6.67 -18.86
N ALA A 526 10.98 7.51 -19.80
CA ALA A 526 10.68 7.03 -21.15
C ALA A 526 11.96 6.43 -21.76
N ILE A 527 11.88 5.18 -22.22
CA ILE A 527 13.00 4.53 -22.90
C ILE A 527 13.29 5.34 -24.18
N PRO A 528 14.53 5.81 -24.42
CA PRO A 528 14.85 6.62 -25.58
C PRO A 528 14.54 5.87 -26.87
N THR A 529 14.10 6.59 -27.91
CA THR A 529 13.93 6.00 -29.25
C THR A 529 15.30 5.91 -29.92
N PRO A 530 15.73 4.73 -30.41
CA PRO A 530 17.01 4.61 -31.10
C PRO A 530 17.00 5.38 -32.42
N VAL A 531 18.18 5.90 -32.77
CA VAL A 531 18.43 6.55 -34.07
C VAL A 531 19.33 5.65 -34.89
N ILE A 532 18.89 5.31 -36.10
CA ILE A 532 19.69 4.60 -37.09
C ILE A 532 20.71 5.60 -37.65
N ASN A 533 22.00 5.32 -37.44
CA ASN A 533 23.10 6.11 -37.99
C ASN A 533 23.53 5.60 -39.37
N LEU A 534 23.46 4.29 -39.58
CA LEU A 534 23.83 3.66 -40.85
C LEU A 534 23.04 2.37 -41.06
N LEU A 535 22.47 2.22 -42.26
CA LEU A 535 21.79 1.02 -42.72
C LEU A 535 22.47 0.51 -44.00
N GLN A 536 22.94 -0.74 -43.99
CA GLN A 536 23.66 -1.33 -45.13
C GLN A 536 23.25 -2.78 -45.37
N ALA A 537 22.99 -3.15 -46.62
CA ALA A 537 22.89 -4.53 -47.04
C ALA A 537 24.31 -5.06 -47.29
N GLN A 538 24.62 -6.23 -46.72
CA GLN A 538 25.90 -6.88 -46.87
C GLN A 538 25.68 -8.24 -47.53
N SER A 539 26.27 -8.40 -48.72
CA SER A 539 26.26 -9.66 -49.46
C SER A 539 27.44 -10.53 -49.05
N ASN A 540 27.19 -11.82 -48.85
CA ASN A 540 28.22 -12.84 -48.75
C ASN A 540 27.77 -14.11 -49.50
N ALA A 541 28.43 -14.40 -50.62
CA ALA A 541 28.21 -15.59 -51.44
C ALA A 541 26.74 -15.88 -51.80
N GLY A 542 25.97 -14.84 -52.16
CA GLY A 542 24.56 -14.96 -52.57
C GLY A 542 23.55 -14.95 -51.41
N THR A 543 24.01 -14.87 -50.16
CA THR A 543 23.16 -14.54 -49.00
C THR A 543 23.36 -13.08 -48.60
N VAL A 544 22.31 -12.46 -48.06
CA VAL A 544 22.36 -11.06 -47.62
C VAL A 544 21.96 -10.98 -46.15
N TYR A 545 22.67 -10.15 -45.39
CA TYR A 545 22.25 -9.70 -44.06
C TYR A 545 22.25 -8.17 -44.02
N ILE A 546 21.51 -7.61 -43.07
CA ILE A 546 21.45 -6.16 -42.87
C ILE A 546 22.34 -5.79 -41.70
N ARG A 547 23.25 -4.85 -41.94
CA ARG A 547 24.05 -4.19 -40.94
C ARG A 547 23.36 -2.90 -40.53
N VAL A 548 22.97 -2.81 -39.26
CA VAL A 548 22.31 -1.66 -38.66
C VAL A 548 23.23 -1.07 -37.59
N VAL A 549 23.68 0.16 -37.79
CA VAL A 549 24.46 0.90 -36.80
C VAL A 549 23.57 1.94 -36.15
N ILE A 550 23.47 1.89 -34.82
CA ILE A 550 22.69 2.83 -34.03
C ILE A 550 23.58 3.64 -33.09
N ILE A 551 23.08 4.81 -32.68
CA ILE A 551 23.73 5.64 -31.67
C ILE A 551 23.59 4.98 -30.29
N ASN A 552 24.68 4.92 -29.52
CA ASN A 552 24.68 4.38 -28.16
C ASN A 552 23.80 5.24 -27.23
N PRO A 553 22.81 4.65 -26.52
CA PRO A 553 21.94 5.39 -25.60
C PRO A 553 22.64 5.83 -24.30
N ALA A 554 23.91 5.46 -24.08
CA ALA A 554 24.67 5.68 -22.84
C ALA A 554 24.10 4.99 -21.58
N ASP A 555 23.02 4.23 -21.73
CA ASP A 555 22.44 3.32 -20.74
C ASP A 555 22.71 1.87 -21.17
N ALA A 556 23.56 1.18 -20.41
CA ALA A 556 23.95 -0.21 -20.69
C ALA A 556 22.88 -1.24 -20.33
N SER A 557 21.80 -0.85 -19.65
CA SER A 557 20.68 -1.74 -19.33
C SER A 557 19.71 -1.94 -20.51
N LEU A 558 19.87 -1.17 -21.58
CA LEU A 558 18.99 -1.22 -22.76
C LEU A 558 19.48 -2.26 -23.77
N THR A 559 18.60 -3.19 -24.13
CA THR A 559 18.85 -4.20 -25.17
C THR A 559 18.33 -3.71 -26.52
N PRO A 560 19.18 -3.51 -27.55
CA PRO A 560 18.70 -3.15 -28.88
C PRO A 560 17.99 -4.30 -29.60
N VAL A 561 16.94 -3.96 -30.34
CA VAL A 561 16.16 -4.88 -31.17
C VAL A 561 15.99 -4.30 -32.56
N VAL A 562 16.38 -5.07 -33.57
CA VAL A 562 16.13 -4.73 -34.98
C VAL A 562 14.88 -5.46 -35.44
N ARG A 563 14.00 -4.75 -36.16
CA ARG A 563 12.91 -5.37 -36.91
C ARG A 563 13.05 -5.13 -38.40
N TYR A 564 12.70 -6.12 -39.21
CA TYR A 564 12.66 -5.97 -40.66
C TYR A 564 11.47 -6.72 -41.27
N ARG A 565 10.96 -6.24 -42.42
CA ARG A 565 9.93 -6.91 -43.22
C ARG A 565 10.14 -6.67 -44.71
N VAL A 566 9.58 -7.51 -45.57
CA VAL A 566 9.48 -7.22 -47.01
C VAL A 566 8.49 -6.07 -47.22
N ALA A 567 8.90 -5.04 -47.95
CA ALA A 567 8.11 -3.81 -48.15
C ALA A 567 6.83 -4.07 -48.95
N ASP A 568 6.88 -4.97 -49.93
CA ASP A 568 5.74 -5.43 -50.72
C ASP A 568 5.90 -6.92 -51.07
N ILE A 569 5.02 -7.77 -50.55
CA ILE A 569 4.94 -9.20 -50.91
C ILE A 569 4.03 -9.44 -52.13
N GLY A 570 3.46 -8.37 -52.70
CA GLY A 570 2.57 -8.37 -53.86
C GLY A 570 1.31 -7.56 -53.60
N GLY A 571 0.90 -6.75 -54.59
CA GLY A 571 -0.35 -5.98 -54.53
C GLY A 571 -0.30 -4.76 -53.59
N GLY A 572 0.88 -4.28 -53.21
CA GLY A 572 1.05 -3.19 -52.25
C GLY A 572 0.86 -3.61 -50.79
N ILE A 573 0.96 -4.92 -50.51
CA ILE A 573 0.75 -5.49 -49.18
C ILE A 573 2.13 -5.73 -48.53
N PRO A 574 2.46 -5.07 -47.41
CA PRO A 574 3.70 -5.36 -46.68
C PRO A 574 3.69 -6.75 -46.04
N GLY A 575 4.88 -7.36 -45.92
CA GLY A 575 5.06 -8.61 -45.19
C GLY A 575 4.95 -8.48 -43.66
N ALA A 576 5.04 -9.61 -42.96
CA ALA A 576 5.13 -9.63 -41.50
C ALA A 576 6.49 -9.14 -40.99
N TRP A 577 6.50 -8.46 -39.84
CA TRP A 577 7.73 -8.06 -39.17
C TRP A 577 8.44 -9.26 -38.54
N VAL A 578 9.75 -9.35 -38.79
CA VAL A 578 10.69 -10.24 -38.10
C VAL A 578 11.50 -9.38 -37.14
N GLU A 579 11.59 -9.79 -35.87
CA GLU A 579 12.35 -9.08 -34.83
C GLU A 579 13.55 -9.92 -34.38
N GLN A 580 14.68 -9.26 -34.14
CA GLN A 580 15.91 -9.86 -33.63
C GLN A 580 16.51 -8.98 -32.53
N SER A 581 16.66 -9.56 -31.34
CA SER A 581 17.24 -8.90 -30.15
C SER A 581 18.73 -9.17 -30.03
N TYR A 582 19.47 -8.20 -29.47
CA TYR A 582 20.92 -8.27 -29.28
C TYR A 582 21.30 -7.95 -27.83
N PRO A 583 21.10 -8.88 -26.88
CA PRO A 583 21.39 -8.64 -25.46
C PRO A 583 22.87 -8.38 -25.19
N ASP A 584 23.77 -8.98 -25.99
CA ASP A 584 25.23 -8.85 -25.83
C ASP A 584 25.83 -7.72 -26.68
N ALA A 585 25.01 -6.77 -27.14
CA ALA A 585 25.48 -5.69 -28.01
C ALA A 585 26.38 -4.72 -27.24
N VAL A 586 27.62 -4.54 -27.71
CA VAL A 586 28.60 -3.64 -27.09
C VAL A 586 28.78 -2.39 -27.94
N ALA A 587 28.77 -1.22 -27.29
CA ALA A 587 29.06 0.04 -27.95
C ALA A 587 30.57 0.21 -28.18
N VAL A 588 30.95 0.60 -29.40
CA VAL A 588 32.33 0.94 -29.76
C VAL A 588 32.32 2.36 -30.34
N SER A 589 33.08 3.26 -29.73
CA SER A 589 33.18 4.68 -30.15
C SER A 589 31.83 5.39 -30.27
N GLY A 590 30.89 5.10 -29.36
CA GLY A 590 29.58 5.76 -29.32
C GLY A 590 28.51 5.15 -30.23
N PHE A 591 28.81 4.05 -30.94
CA PHE A 591 27.87 3.36 -31.81
C PHE A 591 27.75 1.88 -31.46
N ILE A 592 26.58 1.31 -31.72
CA ILE A 592 26.32 -0.13 -31.60
C ILE A 592 26.10 -0.70 -32.99
N ASN A 593 26.81 -1.77 -33.33
CA ASN A 593 26.75 -2.42 -34.65
C ASN A 593 25.98 -3.73 -34.53
N LEU A 594 24.85 -3.83 -35.23
CA LEU A 594 23.91 -4.94 -35.18
C LEU A 594 23.83 -5.61 -36.55
N ASN A 595 24.09 -6.91 -36.62
CA ASN A 595 23.99 -7.69 -37.86
C ASN A 595 22.78 -8.63 -37.77
N THR A 596 21.84 -8.51 -38.70
CA THR A 596 20.69 -9.42 -38.76
C THR A 596 21.12 -10.82 -39.18
N GLY A 597 20.22 -11.80 -39.02
CA GLY A 597 20.28 -13.05 -39.78
C GLY A 597 20.14 -12.81 -41.29
N THR A 598 20.13 -13.90 -42.05
CA THR A 598 19.93 -13.86 -43.50
C THR A 598 18.53 -13.35 -43.83
N VAL A 599 18.45 -12.37 -44.72
CA VAL A 599 17.19 -11.76 -45.16
C VAL A 599 16.84 -12.20 -46.59
N PRO A 600 15.57 -12.10 -47.01
CA PRO A 600 15.18 -12.31 -48.39
C PRO A 600 16.02 -11.44 -49.31
N VAL A 601 16.56 -12.02 -50.38
CA VAL A 601 17.46 -11.33 -51.31
C VAL A 601 16.71 -10.63 -52.43
N ASP A 602 17.32 -9.61 -53.01
CA ASP A 602 16.83 -8.85 -54.16
C ASP A 602 15.40 -8.31 -53.99
N THR A 603 15.05 -7.96 -52.75
CA THR A 603 13.76 -7.37 -52.38
C THR A 603 13.96 -6.11 -51.56
N THR A 604 13.00 -5.19 -51.62
CA THR A 604 13.00 -4.02 -50.74
C THR A 604 12.52 -4.44 -49.35
N LEU A 605 13.34 -4.15 -48.34
CA LEU A 605 13.06 -4.38 -46.94
C LEU A 605 12.84 -3.07 -46.23
N GLN A 606 11.89 -3.08 -45.30
CA GLN A 606 11.66 -2.02 -44.34
C GLN A 606 12.30 -2.39 -43.01
N VAL A 607 13.10 -1.50 -42.44
CA VAL A 607 13.87 -1.75 -41.21
C VAL A 607 13.55 -0.69 -40.16
N GLY A 608 13.47 -1.11 -38.90
CA GLY A 608 13.38 -0.19 -37.76
C GLY A 608 14.08 -0.79 -36.54
N VAL A 609 14.38 0.05 -35.55
CA VAL A 609 15.07 -0.37 -34.31
C VAL A 609 14.28 0.12 -33.09
N ALA A 610 14.33 -0.63 -32.00
CA ALA A 610 13.85 -0.21 -30.68
C ALA A 610 14.86 -0.62 -29.59
N PHE A 611 14.74 -0.04 -28.40
CA PHE A 611 15.38 -0.56 -27.19
C PHE A 611 14.36 -1.27 -26.32
N ILE A 612 14.80 -2.35 -25.66
CA ILE A 612 14.08 -3.01 -24.58
C ILE A 612 14.78 -2.63 -23.27
N GLY A 613 14.04 -2.07 -22.32
CA GLY A 613 14.54 -1.80 -20.97
C GLY A 613 14.64 -3.07 -20.12
N ALA A 614 15.32 -3.01 -18.98
CA ALA A 614 15.47 -4.16 -18.07
C ALA A 614 14.12 -4.79 -17.65
N GLY A 615 13.05 -4.00 -17.58
CA GLY A 615 11.68 -4.46 -17.33
C GLY A 615 10.94 -5.00 -18.56
N GLY A 616 11.61 -5.27 -19.69
CA GLY A 616 11.00 -5.83 -20.90
C GLY A 616 10.11 -4.88 -21.71
N GLY A 617 9.94 -3.64 -21.28
CA GLY A 617 9.22 -2.61 -22.04
C GLY A 617 10.01 -2.17 -23.27
N TYR A 618 9.31 -1.95 -24.40
CA TYR A 618 9.89 -1.41 -25.63
C TYR A 618 9.87 0.13 -25.61
N SER A 619 10.89 0.76 -26.21
CA SER A 619 10.81 2.13 -26.70
C SER A 619 9.85 2.23 -27.89
N ALA A 620 9.52 3.45 -28.32
CA ALA A 620 9.02 3.62 -29.68
C ALA A 620 10.08 3.09 -30.67
N PHE A 621 9.62 2.53 -31.79
CA PHE A 621 10.51 2.15 -32.88
C PHE A 621 10.98 3.41 -33.62
N SER A 622 12.21 3.38 -34.12
CA SER A 622 12.72 4.38 -35.05
C SER A 622 11.79 4.51 -36.27
N PRO A 623 11.85 5.66 -36.99
CA PRO A 623 11.30 5.75 -38.33
C PRO A 623 11.76 4.56 -39.17
N THR A 624 10.86 4.08 -40.04
CA THR A 624 11.17 2.95 -40.91
C THR A 624 12.03 3.42 -42.08
N GLU A 625 13.13 2.73 -42.34
CA GLU A 625 14.03 2.98 -43.47
C GLU A 625 13.93 1.84 -44.49
N ASP A 626 13.91 2.18 -45.77
CA ASP A 626 13.88 1.21 -46.87
C ASP A 626 15.29 0.88 -47.33
N ILE A 627 15.58 -0.41 -47.53
CA ILE A 627 16.84 -0.89 -48.10
C ILE A 627 16.62 -2.07 -49.05
N VAL A 628 17.33 -2.10 -50.17
CA VAL A 628 17.30 -3.23 -51.11
C VAL A 628 18.37 -4.25 -50.71
N SER A 629 17.96 -5.49 -50.45
CA SER A 629 18.84 -6.59 -50.05
C SER A 629 19.55 -7.25 -51.24
N THR A 630 20.35 -6.47 -51.96
CA THR A 630 21.02 -6.91 -53.20
C THR A 630 22.01 -8.06 -52.97
N ALA A 631 21.78 -9.22 -53.62
CA ALA A 631 22.63 -10.42 -53.49
C ALA A 631 23.98 -10.30 -54.19
N ASP A 632 24.01 -9.71 -55.39
CA ASP A 632 25.24 -9.36 -56.10
C ASP A 632 25.30 -7.85 -56.32
N PRO A 633 26.09 -7.10 -55.52
CA PRO A 633 26.24 -5.66 -55.71
C PRO A 633 27.18 -5.29 -56.86
N THR A 634 27.86 -6.26 -57.49
CA THR A 634 28.90 -6.00 -58.49
C THR A 634 28.26 -5.83 -59.87
N PRO A 635 28.37 -4.64 -60.50
CA PRO A 635 27.81 -4.43 -61.83
C PRO A 635 28.54 -5.27 -62.89
N PRO A 636 27.86 -5.74 -63.95
CA PRO A 636 28.53 -6.40 -65.06
C PRO A 636 29.40 -5.42 -65.87
N ALA A 637 30.35 -5.97 -66.62
CA ALA A 637 31.14 -5.19 -67.58
C ALA A 637 30.27 -4.61 -68.71
N VAL A 638 30.80 -3.58 -69.39
CA VAL A 638 30.10 -2.87 -70.46
C VAL A 638 29.79 -3.78 -71.66
N VAL A 639 28.61 -3.62 -72.27
CA VAL A 639 28.25 -4.32 -73.52
C VAL A 639 29.03 -3.76 -74.71
N THR A 640 29.18 -4.53 -75.78
CA THR A 640 29.87 -4.10 -77.01
C THR A 640 29.01 -4.33 -78.24
N GLY A 641 29.42 -3.81 -79.41
CA GLY A 641 28.69 -4.04 -80.68
C GLY A 641 27.27 -3.48 -80.69
N VAL A 642 27.01 -2.44 -79.90
CA VAL A 642 25.68 -1.85 -79.75
C VAL A 642 25.24 -1.18 -81.05
N SER A 643 24.09 -1.58 -81.58
CA SER A 643 23.48 -1.00 -82.79
C SER A 643 21.96 -1.04 -82.71
N VAL A 644 21.30 -0.18 -83.50
CA VAL A 644 19.83 -0.13 -83.59
C VAL A 644 19.40 -0.23 -85.04
N THR A 645 18.47 -1.14 -85.31
CA THR A 645 17.77 -1.24 -86.59
C THR A 645 16.36 -0.64 -86.43
N PRO A 646 16.11 0.59 -86.94
CA PRO A 646 14.79 1.21 -86.83
C PRO A 646 13.77 0.55 -87.77
N GLY A 647 12.51 0.50 -87.34
CA GLY A 647 11.35 0.04 -88.12
C GLY A 647 10.14 0.94 -87.91
N SER A 648 8.98 0.56 -88.47
CA SER A 648 7.75 1.33 -88.30
C SER A 648 7.21 1.14 -86.88
N GLY A 649 7.18 2.23 -86.08
CA GLY A 649 6.77 2.23 -84.67
C GLY A 649 7.61 1.36 -83.71
N THR A 650 8.76 0.84 -84.15
CA THR A 650 9.62 -0.08 -83.39
C THR A 650 11.11 0.18 -83.66
N ALA A 651 11.97 -0.20 -82.73
CA ALA A 651 13.41 -0.22 -82.92
C ALA A 651 14.00 -1.51 -82.34
N THR A 652 14.82 -2.19 -83.13
CA THR A 652 15.51 -3.42 -82.70
C THR A 652 16.91 -3.09 -82.24
N PHE A 653 17.16 -3.29 -80.95
CA PHE A 653 18.45 -3.07 -80.31
C PHE A 653 19.26 -4.35 -80.38
N ASN A 654 20.50 -4.28 -80.86
CA ASN A 654 21.45 -5.40 -80.93
C ASN A 654 22.70 -5.07 -80.11
N TRP A 655 23.24 -6.04 -79.39
CA TRP A 655 24.48 -5.91 -78.64
C TRP A 655 25.14 -7.28 -78.42
N THR A 656 26.43 -7.26 -78.13
CA THR A 656 27.16 -8.42 -77.61
C THR A 656 27.31 -8.27 -76.11
N ALA A 657 26.84 -9.29 -75.37
CA ALA A 657 26.99 -9.37 -73.93
C ALA A 657 28.49 -9.40 -73.57
N PRO A 658 28.92 -8.73 -72.49
CA PRO A 658 30.28 -8.81 -72.01
C PRO A 658 30.68 -10.25 -71.66
N ASN A 659 31.99 -10.53 -71.72
CA ASN A 659 32.55 -11.72 -71.08
C ASN A 659 32.69 -11.50 -69.57
N SER A 660 31.56 -11.42 -68.87
CA SER A 660 31.49 -11.17 -67.43
C SER A 660 30.62 -12.25 -66.79
N ALA A 661 31.15 -12.93 -65.78
CA ALA A 661 30.43 -13.98 -65.06
C ALA A 661 29.14 -13.47 -64.39
N ASN A 662 29.07 -12.16 -64.09
CA ASN A 662 27.93 -11.55 -63.43
C ASN A 662 26.90 -10.97 -64.42
N TYR A 663 27.08 -11.12 -65.74
CA TYR A 663 26.08 -10.68 -66.71
C TYR A 663 24.88 -11.63 -66.74
N ALA A 664 23.68 -11.11 -66.50
CA ALA A 664 22.42 -11.86 -66.59
C ALA A 664 21.50 -11.35 -67.71
N GLY A 665 21.67 -10.11 -68.16
CA GLY A 665 20.84 -9.52 -69.20
C GLY A 665 21.17 -8.06 -69.48
N ALA A 666 20.32 -7.39 -70.24
CA ALA A 666 20.40 -5.95 -70.44
C ALA A 666 19.02 -5.26 -70.42
N LYS A 667 19.00 -4.04 -69.90
CA LYS A 667 17.89 -3.09 -69.99
C LYS A 667 18.12 -2.13 -71.15
N ILE A 668 17.01 -1.73 -71.77
CA ILE A 668 17.02 -0.75 -72.86
C ILE A 668 16.43 0.55 -72.35
N TYR A 669 17.19 1.63 -72.49
CA TYR A 669 16.77 2.98 -72.16
C TYR A 669 16.66 3.80 -73.45
N TRP A 670 15.77 4.79 -73.46
CA TRP A 670 15.62 5.70 -74.59
C TRP A 670 15.31 7.13 -74.16
N ASN A 671 15.56 8.08 -75.06
CA ASN A 671 15.24 9.48 -74.85
C ASN A 671 15.05 10.21 -76.19
N THR A 672 14.47 11.40 -76.13
CA THR A 672 14.37 12.35 -77.25
C THR A 672 15.58 13.27 -77.35
N VAL A 673 16.38 13.36 -76.28
CA VAL A 673 17.66 14.09 -76.23
C VAL A 673 18.82 13.14 -75.95
N ASN A 674 20.04 13.51 -76.35
CA ASN A 674 21.24 12.68 -76.15
C ASN A 674 21.74 12.75 -74.70
N THR A 675 20.94 12.31 -73.74
CA THR A 675 21.27 12.37 -72.31
C THR A 675 20.71 11.14 -71.61
N PHE A 676 21.59 10.32 -71.04
CA PHE A 676 21.19 9.12 -70.31
C PHE A 676 20.46 9.44 -69.00
N GLY A 677 20.87 10.50 -68.29
CA GLY A 677 20.28 10.87 -67.00
C GLY A 677 18.77 11.19 -67.03
N THR A 678 18.20 11.47 -68.21
CA THR A 678 16.76 11.67 -68.40
C THR A 678 16.12 10.60 -69.29
N ALA A 679 16.83 9.51 -69.58
CA ALA A 679 16.34 8.43 -70.41
C ALA A 679 15.35 7.53 -69.65
N ALA A 680 14.30 7.09 -70.33
CA ALA A 680 13.27 6.21 -69.78
C ALA A 680 13.58 4.75 -70.09
N TYR A 681 13.38 3.86 -69.11
CA TYR A 681 13.50 2.42 -69.28
C TYR A 681 12.31 1.84 -70.09
N ILE A 682 12.61 0.97 -71.05
CA ILE A 682 11.59 0.21 -71.81
C ILE A 682 11.60 -1.26 -71.37
N GLY A 683 10.76 -1.58 -70.39
CA GLY A 683 10.60 -2.95 -69.88
C GLY A 683 9.95 -3.91 -70.88
N PRO A 684 10.01 -5.24 -70.64
CA PRO A 684 10.88 -5.94 -69.68
C PRO A 684 12.35 -6.03 -70.18
N PRO A 685 13.33 -6.44 -69.33
CA PRO A 685 14.72 -6.58 -69.75
C PRO A 685 14.90 -7.82 -70.62
N LYS A 686 16.01 -7.90 -71.36
CA LYS A 686 16.38 -9.09 -72.12
C LYS A 686 17.44 -9.87 -71.34
N TYR A 687 17.07 -11.05 -70.86
CA TYR A 687 18.01 -11.99 -70.24
C TYR A 687 18.82 -12.76 -71.30
N GLY A 688 20.08 -13.07 -70.99
CA GLY A 688 21.00 -13.78 -71.89
C GLY A 688 22.29 -14.19 -71.19
N ALA A 689 23.05 -15.09 -71.81
CA ALA A 689 24.32 -15.57 -71.28
C ALA A 689 25.49 -14.63 -71.59
N PRO A 690 26.58 -14.64 -70.80
CA PRO A 690 27.82 -13.92 -71.13
C PRO A 690 28.34 -14.26 -72.53
N SER A 691 29.00 -13.30 -73.18
CA SER A 691 29.59 -13.43 -74.52
C SER A 691 28.62 -13.77 -75.67
N SER A 692 27.30 -13.72 -75.44
CA SER A 692 26.29 -13.98 -76.47
C SER A 692 25.86 -12.72 -77.22
N VAL A 693 25.55 -12.86 -78.51
CA VAL A 693 24.91 -11.81 -79.30
C VAL A 693 23.41 -11.80 -78.96
N ASN A 694 22.90 -10.62 -78.61
CA ASN A 694 21.52 -10.43 -78.17
C ASN A 694 20.82 -9.38 -79.03
N SER A 695 19.51 -9.56 -79.20
CA SER A 695 18.63 -8.63 -79.91
C SER A 695 17.28 -8.53 -79.21
N ILE A 696 16.71 -7.32 -79.13
CA ILE A 696 15.34 -7.09 -78.66
C ILE A 696 14.67 -5.93 -79.42
N ALA A 697 13.45 -6.16 -79.91
CA ALA A 697 12.61 -5.12 -80.48
C ALA A 697 11.81 -4.40 -79.38
N LYS A 698 11.78 -3.07 -79.42
CA LYS A 698 10.99 -2.23 -78.52
C LYS A 698 10.10 -1.29 -79.33
N ALA A 699 8.85 -1.14 -78.89
CA ALA A 699 7.95 -0.14 -79.47
C ALA A 699 8.41 1.27 -79.07
N LEU A 700 8.50 2.16 -80.04
CA LEU A 700 8.93 3.55 -79.86
C LEU A 700 8.11 4.46 -80.77
N THR A 701 7.82 5.66 -80.29
CA THR A 701 7.13 6.67 -81.10
C THR A 701 8.06 7.21 -82.18
N ALA A 702 7.48 7.56 -83.33
CA ALA A 702 8.20 8.08 -84.49
C ALA A 702 9.00 9.36 -84.15
N GLY A 703 10.12 9.54 -84.84
CA GLY A 703 11.04 10.67 -84.69
C GLY A 703 12.47 10.26 -84.34
N VAL A 704 13.34 11.25 -84.15
CA VAL A 704 14.73 11.04 -83.70
C VAL A 704 14.73 10.61 -82.24
N ARG A 705 15.49 9.54 -81.95
CA ARG A 705 15.61 8.92 -80.63
C ARG A 705 17.08 8.63 -80.34
N TYR A 706 17.40 8.63 -79.05
CA TYR A 706 18.68 8.19 -78.51
C TYR A 706 18.41 6.98 -77.62
N GLY A 707 19.22 5.94 -77.74
CA GLY A 707 19.05 4.71 -76.96
C GLY A 707 20.32 4.29 -76.24
N TRP A 708 20.17 3.59 -75.12
CA TRP A 708 21.26 3.00 -74.36
C TRP A 708 20.94 1.56 -74.01
N VAL A 709 21.95 0.70 -74.14
CA VAL A 709 21.91 -0.67 -73.65
C VAL A 709 22.70 -0.71 -72.35
N VAL A 710 22.06 -1.16 -71.28
CA VAL A 710 22.62 -1.18 -69.93
C VAL A 710 22.67 -2.63 -69.45
N PRO A 711 23.87 -3.24 -69.29
CA PRO A 711 23.97 -4.59 -68.78
C PRO A 711 23.48 -4.67 -67.32
N ILE A 712 22.85 -5.77 -66.95
CA ILE A 712 22.37 -6.05 -65.59
C ILE A 712 22.89 -7.40 -65.09
N ASN A 713 23.14 -7.50 -63.79
CA ASN A 713 23.45 -8.78 -63.14
C ASN A 713 22.19 -9.52 -62.67
N GLY A 714 22.39 -10.68 -62.02
CA GLY A 714 21.29 -11.51 -61.50
C GLY A 714 20.41 -10.78 -60.49
N SER A 715 20.96 -9.81 -59.76
CA SER A 715 20.26 -8.95 -58.79
C SER A 715 19.73 -7.65 -59.39
N GLY A 716 19.82 -7.48 -60.71
CA GLY A 716 19.31 -6.30 -61.41
C GLY A 716 20.16 -5.03 -61.29
N VAL A 717 21.37 -5.12 -60.73
CA VAL A 717 22.33 -4.00 -60.65
C VAL A 717 22.81 -3.63 -62.04
N GLU A 718 22.71 -2.36 -62.39
CA GLU A 718 23.06 -1.82 -63.70
C GLU A 718 24.55 -1.52 -63.81
N GLY A 719 25.18 -1.99 -64.89
CA GLY A 719 26.54 -1.62 -65.29
C GLY A 719 26.59 -0.35 -66.14
N THR A 720 27.74 -0.06 -66.72
CA THR A 720 27.95 1.16 -67.51
C THR A 720 27.04 1.20 -68.76
N PRO A 721 26.24 2.27 -68.97
CA PRO A 721 25.38 2.39 -70.14
C PRO A 721 26.21 2.58 -71.42
N THR A 722 25.82 1.87 -72.48
CA THR A 722 26.44 2.03 -73.81
C THR A 722 25.46 2.67 -74.78
N ALA A 723 25.82 3.84 -75.32
CA ALA A 723 24.98 4.57 -76.25
C ALA A 723 24.91 3.89 -77.63
N THR A 724 23.72 3.90 -78.22
CA THR A 724 23.44 3.41 -79.58
C THR A 724 23.71 4.47 -80.67
N GLY A 725 23.91 5.72 -80.26
CA GLY A 725 23.82 6.88 -81.16
C GLY A 725 22.38 7.34 -81.39
N SER A 726 22.20 8.31 -82.29
CA SER A 726 20.86 8.73 -82.73
C SER A 726 20.32 7.80 -83.82
N PHE A 727 19.05 7.43 -83.74
CA PHE A 727 18.34 6.70 -84.79
C PHE A 727 16.95 7.31 -85.00
N THR A 728 16.36 7.09 -86.18
CA THR A 728 15.04 7.63 -86.52
C THR A 728 14.04 6.50 -86.62
N VAL A 729 13.01 6.52 -85.77
CA VAL A 729 11.87 5.60 -85.86
C VAL A 729 10.86 6.20 -86.83
N THR A 730 10.42 5.42 -87.82
CA THR A 730 9.46 5.85 -88.86
C THR A 730 8.03 5.59 -88.46
#